data_AF-A0A835SVF9-F1
#
_entry.id   AF-A0A835SVF9-F1
#
_cell.length_a   1.000
_cell.length_b   1.000
_cell.length_c   1.000
_cell.angle_alpha   90.00
_cell.angle_beta   90.00
_cell.angle_gamma   90.00
#
_symmetry.space_group_name_H-M   'P 1'
#
loop_
_entity.id
_entity.type
_entity.pdbx_description
1 polymer ?
#
loop_
_entity_poly.entity_id
_entity_poly.type
_entity_poly.pdbx_seq_one_letter_code
_entity_poly.pdbx_strand_id
1 'polypeptide(L)'
;MDEHEKLRKELLDIGAEIRRVSVQAESAKDAELGRHYREKELVLRKTELHLLEARGAGAPTAGRRLVDSAAKMLPQLSDDNGILWELTYSNLVFTYVDGAGVVDRIRSWAEAAFRQSTLRSTLHQGNAPAPLLVSGLVKTGKSYTLEHVVPAVVAEVLCNQQQQQQQQQQQQQQQQQAKHQAEDGGREAPLLLVDMVVLRLRGDQLERSRGATFMLKSLLGVLLQWALKVPVLVLCDEVQSLFLPTIGGKLDEAGAEYIRDTFMKQLLVYGPHTMLWCLTGSSMSHTWVSLADMPPNGYAVIASSSAAHLPATHSVAHMELAWQQLQLQQASSVPLDRRLLELCPQSIALLVVLVRAWDFGGHPSDVATFVRGFMQSELLVESRREWKLGLEAMPVSQRLAILDLTVPALGARINMELHPGLRRFLLPHLDETDDGERHYFRDSHQRQIVRLLISKDGMLRDTWSELEFSATLTQLDGAWNLSYLGGSADYLLGPNASRRWQHEQPPAGMGAFEAKLQAIADDIANKLLAALVVDQQQPDSGVALGPRELWERQPWFQAVLNSKWNNRDLEAYMRNRRARRTHLAMLVFYLRLSRNVLAHTTQWDRENGAAVDVGLIEALPGVLGQSLFAFNEAMVEALRLLSRSTVEAAAADFAAELSGGVGGSWEDSLEDDSSSGGDPSSGTGGSSGSGLSSGAAAAAAAIGPRLPCR
;
A
#
# COMPACT_ATOMS: atom_id res chain seq x y z
N MET A 1 10.44 -29.66 -40.26
CA MET A 1 10.93 -29.15 -38.96
C MET A 1 10.37 -27.75 -38.87
N ASP A 2 9.50 -27.53 -37.89
CA ASP A 2 8.80 -26.26 -37.70
C ASP A 2 9.82 -25.13 -37.44
N GLU A 3 9.63 -23.92 -37.97
CA GLU A 3 10.59 -22.82 -37.75
C GLU A 3 10.80 -22.55 -36.26
N HIS A 4 9.75 -22.75 -35.47
CA HIS A 4 9.80 -22.66 -34.01
C HIS A 4 10.69 -23.74 -33.37
N GLU A 5 10.74 -24.95 -33.95
CA GLU A 5 11.59 -26.05 -33.48
C GLU A 5 13.07 -25.83 -33.83
N LYS A 6 13.33 -25.21 -34.99
CA LYS A 6 14.68 -24.77 -35.40
C LYS A 6 15.22 -23.68 -34.47
N LEU A 7 14.43 -22.64 -34.19
CA LEU A 7 14.80 -21.56 -33.26
C LEU A 7 15.02 -22.06 -31.84
N ARG A 8 14.20 -23.02 -31.38
CA ARG A 8 14.38 -23.65 -30.06
C ARG A 8 15.71 -24.40 -29.97
N LYS A 9 16.09 -25.12 -31.03
CA LYS A 9 17.36 -25.84 -31.09
C LYS A 9 18.55 -24.88 -31.10
N GLU A 10 18.50 -23.82 -31.92
CA GLU A 10 19.56 -22.81 -31.98
C GLU A 10 19.75 -22.06 -30.64
N LEU A 11 18.67 -21.77 -29.91
CA LEU A 11 18.75 -21.18 -28.56
C LEU A 11 19.40 -22.13 -27.55
N LEU A 12 19.08 -23.43 -27.61
CA LEU A 12 19.71 -24.41 -26.72
C LEU A 12 21.21 -24.55 -27.00
N ASP A 13 21.61 -24.54 -28.26
CA ASP A 13 23.01 -24.63 -28.69
C ASP A 13 23.81 -23.38 -28.27
N ILE A 14 23.25 -22.18 -28.43
CA ILE A 14 23.88 -20.94 -27.99
C ILE A 14 23.96 -20.84 -26.46
N GLY A 15 22.90 -21.23 -25.74
CA GLY A 15 22.92 -21.27 -24.28
C GLY A 15 23.97 -22.24 -23.73
N ALA A 16 24.23 -23.35 -24.43
CA ALA A 16 25.30 -24.29 -24.08
C ALA A 16 26.70 -23.69 -24.33
N GLU A 17 26.88 -22.97 -25.44
CA GLU A 17 28.16 -22.32 -25.77
C GLU A 17 28.45 -21.12 -24.84
N ILE A 18 27.44 -20.35 -24.42
CA ILE A 18 27.59 -19.30 -23.40
C ILE A 18 28.12 -19.90 -22.10
N ARG A 19 27.50 -20.97 -21.59
CA ARG A 19 27.98 -21.64 -20.37
C ARG A 19 29.43 -22.12 -20.50
N ARG A 20 29.81 -22.67 -21.66
CA ARG A 20 31.19 -23.09 -21.92
C ARG A 20 32.16 -21.91 -21.92
N VAL A 21 31.82 -20.82 -22.61
CA VAL A 21 32.67 -19.63 -22.72
C VAL A 21 32.79 -18.89 -21.39
N SER A 22 31.75 -18.84 -20.56
CA SER A 22 31.81 -18.25 -19.22
C SER A 22 32.78 -19.02 -18.31
N VAL A 23 32.73 -20.36 -18.33
CA VAL A 23 33.70 -21.19 -17.58
C VAL A 23 35.14 -20.98 -18.09
N GLN A 24 35.33 -20.77 -19.39
CA GLN A 24 36.63 -20.43 -19.97
C GLN A 24 37.11 -19.02 -19.58
N ALA A 25 36.20 -18.06 -19.46
CA ALA A 25 36.51 -16.70 -19.01
C ALA A 25 36.92 -16.65 -17.53
N GLU A 26 36.28 -17.48 -16.69
CA GLU A 26 36.59 -17.57 -15.25
C GLU A 26 37.87 -18.37 -14.96
N SER A 27 38.19 -19.36 -15.79
CA SER A 27 39.39 -20.20 -15.64
C SER A 27 40.64 -19.66 -16.36
N ALA A 28 40.51 -18.56 -17.11
CA ALA A 28 41.63 -17.94 -17.82
C ALA A 28 42.66 -17.34 -16.84
N LYS A 29 43.88 -17.89 -16.86
CA LYS A 29 45.02 -17.37 -16.09
C LYS A 29 45.62 -16.09 -16.68
N ASP A 30 45.36 -15.84 -17.96
CA ASP A 30 45.83 -14.66 -18.69
C ASP A 30 44.69 -13.64 -18.87
N ALA A 31 44.99 -12.38 -18.61
CA ALA A 31 44.03 -11.28 -18.63
C ALA A 31 43.58 -10.92 -20.05
N GLU A 32 44.40 -11.17 -21.06
CA GLU A 32 44.05 -10.93 -22.47
C GLU A 32 43.12 -12.03 -22.98
N LEU A 33 43.43 -13.29 -22.65
CA LEU A 33 42.56 -14.44 -22.91
C LEU A 33 41.20 -14.32 -22.20
N GLY A 34 41.19 -13.87 -20.95
CA GLY A 34 39.95 -13.61 -20.19
C GLY A 34 39.10 -12.51 -20.82
N ARG A 35 39.72 -11.46 -21.38
CA ARG A 35 39.00 -10.42 -22.15
C ARG A 35 38.41 -10.98 -23.44
N HIS A 36 39.17 -11.79 -24.18
CA HIS A 36 38.69 -12.43 -25.40
C HIS A 36 37.45 -13.31 -25.15
N TYR A 37 37.45 -14.14 -24.10
CA TYR A 37 36.29 -14.97 -23.77
C TYR A 37 35.07 -14.15 -23.33
N ARG A 38 35.27 -13.05 -22.58
CA ARG A 38 34.16 -12.15 -22.21
C ARG A 38 33.56 -11.44 -23.42
N GLU A 39 34.39 -11.06 -24.39
CA GLU A 39 33.91 -10.48 -25.65
C GLU A 39 33.14 -11.50 -26.49
N LYS A 40 33.64 -12.74 -26.56
CA LYS A 40 32.94 -13.86 -27.21
C LYS A 40 31.62 -14.19 -26.51
N GLU A 41 31.56 -14.18 -25.18
CA GLU A 41 30.32 -14.35 -24.41
C GLU A 41 29.31 -13.24 -24.74
N LEU A 42 29.77 -11.99 -24.83
CA LEU A 42 28.93 -10.84 -25.15
C LEU A 42 28.33 -10.95 -26.56
N VAL A 43 29.12 -11.40 -27.55
CA VAL A 43 28.63 -11.68 -28.90
C VAL A 43 27.60 -12.81 -28.89
N LEU A 44 27.83 -13.88 -28.12
CA LEU A 44 26.89 -15.00 -28.01
C LEU A 44 25.58 -14.61 -27.32
N ARG A 45 25.64 -13.82 -26.24
CA ARG A 45 24.44 -13.26 -25.57
C ARG A 45 23.68 -12.31 -26.49
N LYS A 46 24.38 -11.51 -27.29
CA LYS A 46 23.75 -10.67 -28.32
C LYS A 46 23.02 -11.53 -29.35
N THR A 47 23.62 -12.63 -29.81
CA THR A 47 22.98 -13.57 -30.74
C THR A 47 21.80 -14.31 -30.10
N GLU A 48 21.91 -14.73 -28.84
CA GLU A 48 20.81 -15.31 -28.05
C GLU A 48 19.64 -14.35 -27.97
N LEU A 49 19.90 -13.06 -27.71
CA LEU A 49 18.90 -12.01 -27.64
C LEU A 49 18.20 -11.79 -28.99
N HIS A 50 18.94 -11.75 -30.11
CA HIS A 50 18.35 -11.68 -31.44
C HIS A 50 17.50 -12.91 -31.78
N LEU A 51 17.86 -14.10 -31.30
CA LEU A 51 17.09 -15.32 -31.52
C LEU A 51 15.86 -15.41 -30.61
N LEU A 52 15.94 -14.85 -29.39
CA LEU A 52 14.78 -14.68 -28.51
C LEU A 52 13.81 -13.64 -29.10
N GLU A 53 14.30 -12.57 -29.72
CA GLU A 53 13.52 -11.60 -30.51
C GLU A 53 12.89 -12.25 -31.76
N ALA A 54 13.62 -13.15 -32.43
CA ALA A 54 13.09 -13.91 -33.56
C ALA A 54 12.03 -14.94 -33.13
N ARG A 55 12.20 -15.57 -31.96
CA ARG A 55 11.26 -16.55 -31.40
C ARG A 55 10.02 -15.91 -30.79
N GLY A 56 10.16 -14.72 -30.21
CA GLY A 56 9.07 -13.87 -29.77
C GLY A 56 8.66 -12.90 -30.88
N ALA A 57 8.25 -13.40 -32.05
CA ALA A 57 7.68 -12.64 -33.18
C ALA A 57 7.87 -11.12 -33.10
N GLY A 58 9.11 -10.65 -33.34
CA GLY A 58 9.38 -9.22 -33.30
C GLY A 58 10.86 -8.85 -33.44
N ALA A 59 11.48 -9.15 -34.58
CA ALA A 59 12.50 -8.22 -35.10
C ALA A 59 11.93 -6.79 -35.09
N PRO A 60 12.74 -5.72 -34.92
CA PRO A 60 12.28 -4.34 -34.90
C PRO A 60 11.70 -4.00 -36.28
N THR A 61 10.42 -4.32 -36.44
CA THR A 61 9.60 -3.96 -37.57
C THR A 61 9.28 -2.49 -37.40
N ALA A 62 9.35 -1.73 -38.49
CA ALA A 62 8.93 -0.34 -38.55
C ALA A 62 7.72 -0.10 -37.64
N GLY A 63 7.82 0.88 -36.74
CA GLY A 63 6.89 1.02 -35.61
C GLY A 63 5.45 0.85 -36.06
N ARG A 64 4.80 -0.21 -35.57
CA ARG A 64 3.38 -0.44 -35.85
C ARG A 64 2.60 0.73 -35.25
N ARG A 65 1.61 1.21 -35.99
CA ARG A 65 0.71 2.26 -35.51
C ARG A 65 0.06 1.79 -34.20
N LEU A 66 -0.16 2.72 -33.29
CA LEU A 66 -0.81 2.47 -32.01
C LEU A 66 -2.16 1.77 -32.21
N VAL A 67 -2.97 2.25 -33.16
CA VAL A 67 -4.31 1.70 -33.46
C VAL A 67 -4.25 0.25 -33.93
N ASP A 68 -3.16 -0.16 -34.59
CA ASP A 68 -2.99 -1.51 -35.12
C ASP A 68 -2.40 -2.48 -34.08
N SER A 69 -1.85 -1.97 -32.98
CA SER A 69 -1.11 -2.75 -31.98
C SER A 69 -1.73 -2.73 -30.57
N ALA A 70 -2.61 -1.77 -30.29
CA ALA A 70 -3.33 -1.67 -29.04
C ALA A 70 -4.49 -2.67 -28.96
N ALA A 71 -4.83 -3.09 -27.74
CA ALA A 71 -6.02 -3.90 -27.52
C ALA A 71 -7.27 -3.10 -27.87
N LYS A 72 -8.28 -3.75 -28.41
CA LYS A 72 -9.62 -3.17 -28.44
C LYS A 72 -10.26 -3.36 -27.08
N MET A 73 -10.68 -2.25 -26.48
CA MET A 73 -11.29 -2.22 -25.16
C MET A 73 -12.81 -2.22 -25.26
N LEU A 74 -13.48 -3.14 -24.57
CA LEU A 74 -14.94 -3.28 -24.56
C LEU A 74 -15.45 -3.35 -23.12
N PRO A 75 -16.46 -2.56 -22.73
CA PRO A 75 -17.09 -2.70 -21.43
C PRO A 75 -17.97 -3.97 -21.44
N GLN A 76 -17.81 -4.84 -20.44
CA GLN A 76 -18.60 -6.07 -20.33
C GLN A 76 -19.76 -5.96 -19.33
N LEU A 77 -19.51 -5.41 -18.16
CA LEU A 77 -20.50 -5.20 -17.11
C LEU A 77 -20.20 -3.90 -16.37
N SER A 78 -21.27 -3.17 -16.06
CA SER A 78 -21.28 -2.04 -15.15
C SER A 78 -22.27 -2.40 -14.04
N ASP A 79 -21.77 -2.65 -12.84
CA ASP A 79 -22.58 -2.66 -11.63
C ASP A 79 -22.21 -1.45 -10.76
N ASP A 80 -22.87 -1.30 -9.60
CA ASP A 80 -22.56 -0.21 -8.66
C ASP A 80 -21.15 -0.33 -8.04
N ASN A 81 -20.41 -1.43 -8.30
CA ASN A 81 -19.10 -1.68 -7.70
C ASN A 81 -17.92 -1.35 -8.62
N GLY A 82 -18.09 -1.33 -9.95
CA GLY A 82 -17.03 -0.94 -10.89
C GLY A 82 -17.33 -1.35 -12.33
N ILE A 83 -16.40 -1.04 -13.25
CA ILE A 83 -16.53 -1.40 -14.67
C ILE A 83 -15.53 -2.51 -15.01
N LEU A 84 -16.05 -3.60 -15.58
CA LEU A 84 -15.25 -4.66 -16.15
C LEU A 84 -14.91 -4.34 -17.61
N TRP A 85 -13.62 -4.28 -17.92
CA TRP A 85 -13.12 -4.05 -19.27
C TRP A 85 -12.49 -5.31 -19.84
N GLU A 86 -12.90 -5.67 -21.04
CA GLU A 86 -12.27 -6.70 -21.85
C GLU A 86 -11.28 -6.06 -22.82
N LEU A 87 -10.04 -6.54 -22.81
CA LEU A 87 -8.94 -6.10 -23.67
C LEU A 87 -8.66 -7.22 -24.68
N THR A 88 -9.02 -6.98 -25.94
CA THR A 88 -8.91 -7.97 -27.02
C THR A 88 -7.73 -7.67 -27.94
N TYR A 89 -6.80 -8.61 -28.05
CA TYR A 89 -5.65 -8.59 -28.97
C TYR A 89 -5.77 -9.72 -29.97
N SER A 90 -6.34 -9.49 -31.15
CA SER A 90 -6.53 -10.51 -32.20
C SER A 90 -7.21 -11.80 -31.70
N ASN A 91 -6.46 -12.71 -31.06
CA ASN A 91 -6.91 -14.00 -30.51
C ASN A 91 -6.78 -14.11 -28.96
N LEU A 92 -6.26 -13.09 -28.28
CA LEU A 92 -6.07 -13.08 -26.82
C LEU A 92 -7.06 -12.12 -26.18
N VAL A 93 -7.66 -12.56 -25.07
CA VAL A 93 -8.58 -11.77 -24.28
C VAL A 93 -8.02 -11.63 -22.88
N PHE A 94 -7.89 -10.38 -22.42
CA PHE A 94 -7.55 -10.08 -21.04
C PHE A 94 -8.66 -9.28 -20.38
N THR A 95 -8.69 -9.33 -19.06
CA THR A 95 -9.72 -8.69 -18.25
C THR A 95 -9.07 -7.66 -17.33
N TYR A 96 -9.67 -6.48 -17.26
CA TYR A 96 -9.27 -5.40 -16.37
C TYR A 96 -10.45 -4.95 -15.52
N VAL A 97 -10.30 -5.01 -14.21
CA VAL A 97 -11.32 -4.57 -13.25
C VAL A 97 -10.99 -3.13 -12.86
N ASP A 98 -11.84 -2.18 -13.29
CA ASP A 98 -11.65 -0.77 -12.98
C ASP A 98 -12.50 -0.33 -11.77
N GLY A 99 -11.97 -0.58 -10.58
CA GLY A 99 -12.63 -0.19 -9.33
C GLY A 99 -12.44 1.28 -8.92
N ALA A 100 -11.68 2.09 -9.68
CA ALA A 100 -11.36 3.47 -9.29
C ALA A 100 -11.55 4.51 -10.42
N GLY A 101 -12.17 4.11 -11.53
CA GLY A 101 -12.33 4.96 -12.72
C GLY A 101 -10.99 5.33 -13.37
N VAL A 102 -10.02 4.42 -13.33
CA VAL A 102 -8.68 4.57 -13.91
C VAL A 102 -8.78 4.78 -15.42
N VAL A 103 -9.63 4.02 -16.10
CA VAL A 103 -9.84 4.12 -17.55
C VAL A 103 -10.33 5.52 -17.92
N ASP A 104 -11.31 6.04 -17.20
CA ASP A 104 -11.87 7.38 -17.45
C ASP A 104 -10.87 8.50 -17.18
N ARG A 105 -9.99 8.33 -16.18
CA ARG A 105 -8.88 9.27 -15.91
C ARG A 105 -7.85 9.27 -17.04
N ILE A 106 -7.47 8.09 -17.54
CA ILE A 106 -6.55 7.96 -18.68
C ILE A 106 -7.21 8.57 -19.92
N ARG A 107 -8.50 8.31 -20.16
CA ARG A 107 -9.27 8.87 -21.27
C ARG A 107 -9.27 10.40 -21.22
N SER A 108 -9.61 10.96 -20.06
CA SER A 108 -9.62 12.41 -19.82
C SER A 108 -8.25 13.06 -20.05
N TRP A 109 -7.18 12.40 -19.61
CA TRP A 109 -5.81 12.84 -19.87
C TRP A 109 -5.48 12.82 -21.36
N ALA A 110 -5.76 11.72 -22.06
CA ALA A 110 -5.47 11.57 -23.48
C ALA A 110 -6.21 12.62 -24.31
N GLU A 111 -7.50 12.86 -24.03
CA GLU A 111 -8.27 13.92 -24.67
C GLU A 111 -7.68 15.31 -24.42
N ALA A 112 -7.28 15.60 -23.18
CA ALA A 112 -6.65 16.87 -22.84
C ALA A 112 -5.31 17.06 -23.58
N ALA A 113 -4.50 16.00 -23.65
CA ALA A 113 -3.23 16.00 -24.35
C ALA A 113 -3.42 16.22 -25.86
N PHE A 114 -4.38 15.55 -26.48
CA PHE A 114 -4.69 15.74 -27.90
C PHE A 114 -5.27 17.13 -28.21
N ARG A 115 -6.12 17.68 -27.34
CA ARG A 115 -6.59 19.07 -27.47
C ARG A 115 -5.42 20.06 -27.42
N GLN A 116 -4.47 19.85 -26.52
CA GLN A 116 -3.28 20.71 -26.41
C GLN A 116 -2.37 20.61 -27.63
N SER A 117 -2.17 19.41 -28.20
CA SER A 117 -1.35 19.24 -29.40
C SER A 117 -1.97 19.93 -30.61
N THR A 118 -3.30 19.89 -30.77
CA THR A 118 -4.00 20.56 -31.88
C THR A 118 -3.99 22.08 -31.75
N LEU A 119 -4.10 22.64 -30.54
CA LEU A 119 -4.05 24.08 -30.31
C LEU A 119 -2.64 24.68 -30.46
N ARG A 120 -1.60 23.87 -30.22
CA ARG A 120 -0.20 24.34 -30.24
C ARG A 120 0.47 24.21 -31.60
N SER A 121 -0.02 23.32 -32.47
CA SER A 121 0.44 23.23 -33.86
C SER A 121 0.24 24.54 -34.63
N THR A 122 -0.77 25.34 -34.27
CA THR A 122 -1.05 26.65 -34.88
C THR A 122 -0.18 27.81 -34.39
N LEU A 123 0.64 27.61 -33.34
CA LEU A 123 1.39 28.71 -32.69
C LEU A 123 2.93 28.53 -32.71
N HIS A 124 3.45 27.47 -33.35
CA HIS A 124 4.90 27.14 -33.46
C HIS A 124 5.69 27.11 -32.12
N GLN A 125 5.02 27.12 -30.97
CA GLN A 125 5.60 26.98 -29.63
C GLN A 125 4.78 25.95 -28.85
N GLY A 126 5.15 24.68 -28.99
CA GLY A 126 4.43 23.59 -28.33
C GLY A 126 5.32 22.81 -27.36
N ASN A 127 5.26 23.16 -26.07
CA ASN A 127 5.74 22.32 -24.98
C ASN A 127 5.00 20.97 -24.98
N ALA A 128 5.64 19.92 -24.44
CA ALA A 128 5.04 18.61 -24.27
C ALA A 128 3.74 18.70 -23.45
N PRO A 129 2.71 17.88 -23.75
CA PRO A 129 1.57 17.72 -22.88
C PRO A 129 2.00 17.20 -21.51
N ALA A 130 1.18 17.48 -20.50
CA ALA A 130 1.38 16.95 -19.15
C ALA A 130 1.63 15.43 -19.18
N PRO A 131 2.69 14.91 -18.53
CA PRO A 131 2.89 13.47 -18.45
C PRO A 131 1.79 12.83 -17.60
N LEU A 132 1.47 11.58 -17.91
CA LEU A 132 0.61 10.72 -17.11
C LEU A 132 1.46 9.85 -16.19
N LEU A 133 1.20 9.87 -14.89
CA LEU A 133 1.73 8.91 -13.94
C LEU A 133 0.69 7.83 -13.64
N VAL A 134 1.00 6.58 -13.96
CA VAL A 134 0.27 5.42 -13.45
C VAL A 134 0.84 5.11 -12.07
N SER A 135 0.12 5.57 -11.03
CA SER A 135 0.63 5.58 -9.65
C SER A 135 -0.17 4.62 -8.79
N GLY A 136 0.50 3.94 -7.87
CA GLY A 136 -0.16 3.08 -6.89
C GLY A 136 0.86 2.46 -5.95
N LEU A 137 0.38 1.90 -4.85
CA LEU A 137 1.20 1.16 -3.89
C LEU A 137 1.76 -0.13 -4.52
N VAL A 138 2.54 -0.88 -3.75
CA VAL A 138 3.11 -2.16 -4.15
C VAL A 138 2.01 -3.14 -4.62
N LYS A 139 2.25 -3.91 -5.68
CA LYS A 139 1.30 -4.88 -6.25
C LYS A 139 -0.12 -4.33 -6.51
N THR A 140 -0.22 -3.16 -7.14
CA THR A 140 -1.48 -2.55 -7.59
C THR A 140 -1.77 -2.71 -9.08
N GLY A 141 -0.87 -3.34 -9.85
CA GLY A 141 -1.05 -3.55 -11.29
C GLY A 141 -0.58 -2.40 -12.19
N LYS A 142 0.40 -1.62 -11.72
CA LYS A 142 0.97 -0.47 -12.45
C LYS A 142 1.49 -0.83 -13.84
N SER A 143 2.40 -1.79 -13.94
CA SER A 143 2.97 -2.22 -15.23
C SER A 143 1.90 -2.78 -16.17
N TYR A 144 0.95 -3.57 -15.65
CA TYR A 144 -0.16 -4.08 -16.46
C TYR A 144 -1.02 -2.95 -17.04
N THR A 145 -1.34 -1.95 -16.22
CA THR A 145 -2.11 -0.77 -16.65
C THR A 145 -1.33 0.03 -17.70
N LEU A 146 -0.02 0.24 -17.49
CA LEU A 146 0.84 0.94 -18.44
C LEU A 146 0.95 0.20 -19.78
N GLU A 147 1.18 -1.10 -19.76
CA GLU A 147 1.48 -1.89 -20.96
C GLU A 147 0.25 -2.17 -21.82
N HIS A 148 -0.92 -2.35 -21.19
CA HIS A 148 -2.14 -2.82 -21.86
C HIS A 148 -3.27 -1.79 -21.90
N VAL A 149 -3.58 -1.18 -20.75
CA VAL A 149 -4.75 -0.29 -20.62
C VAL A 149 -4.48 1.07 -21.26
N VAL A 150 -3.34 1.69 -20.95
CA VAL A 150 -2.98 3.02 -21.49
C VAL A 150 -2.99 3.04 -23.03
N PRO A 151 -2.33 2.10 -23.75
CA PRO A 151 -2.40 2.07 -25.21
C PRO A 151 -3.81 1.86 -25.74
N ALA A 152 -4.60 0.97 -25.13
CA ALA A 152 -5.97 0.70 -25.55
C ALA A 152 -6.86 1.95 -25.45
N VAL A 153 -6.77 2.68 -24.34
CA VAL A 153 -7.53 3.93 -24.13
C VAL A 153 -7.05 5.03 -25.07
N VAL A 154 -5.75 5.21 -25.24
CA VAL A 154 -5.21 6.25 -26.16
C VAL A 154 -5.61 5.95 -27.61
N ALA A 155 -5.59 4.68 -28.02
CA ALA A 155 -6.06 4.25 -29.34
C ALA A 155 -7.56 4.53 -29.53
N GLU A 156 -8.39 4.23 -28.53
CA GLU A 156 -9.83 4.52 -28.54
C GLU A 156 -10.08 6.02 -28.75
N VAL A 157 -9.44 6.87 -27.96
CA VAL A 157 -9.59 8.34 -28.06
C VAL A 157 -9.12 8.85 -29.42
N LEU A 158 -8.00 8.34 -29.93
CA LEU A 158 -7.47 8.72 -31.24
C LEU A 158 -8.45 8.35 -32.37
N CYS A 159 -9.02 7.15 -32.34
CA CYS A 159 -10.05 6.72 -33.29
C CYS A 159 -11.30 7.61 -33.24
N ASN A 160 -11.79 7.93 -32.04
CA ASN A 160 -12.96 8.80 -31.87
C ASN A 160 -12.70 10.21 -32.43
N GLN A 161 -11.50 10.76 -32.19
CA GLN A 161 -11.11 12.06 -32.71
C GLN A 161 -11.05 12.06 -34.25
N GLN A 162 -10.50 11.01 -34.86
CA GLN A 162 -10.45 10.86 -36.32
C GLN A 162 -11.86 10.79 -36.92
N GLN A 163 -12.77 10.02 -36.31
CA GLN A 163 -14.16 9.90 -36.79
C GLN A 163 -14.91 11.24 -36.70
N GLN A 164 -14.78 11.97 -35.60
CA GLN A 164 -15.40 13.29 -35.44
C GLN A 164 -14.89 14.29 -36.49
N GLN A 165 -13.60 14.29 -36.80
CA GLN A 165 -13.04 15.17 -37.82
C GLN A 165 -13.50 14.80 -39.23
N GLN A 166 -13.56 13.51 -39.57
CA GLN A 166 -14.09 13.08 -40.87
C GLN A 166 -15.55 13.52 -41.06
N GLN A 167 -16.37 13.41 -40.01
CA GLN A 167 -17.76 13.89 -40.04
C GLN A 167 -17.83 15.41 -40.22
N GLN A 168 -16.99 16.18 -39.52
CA GLN A 168 -16.92 17.64 -39.68
C GLN A 168 -16.47 18.05 -41.08
N GLN A 169 -15.47 17.38 -41.66
CA GLN A 169 -15.00 17.64 -43.03
C GLN A 169 -16.09 17.33 -44.07
N GLN A 170 -16.83 16.22 -43.90
CA GLN A 170 -17.95 15.90 -44.79
C GLN A 170 -19.07 16.95 -44.68
N GLN A 171 -19.39 17.41 -43.48
CA GLN A 171 -20.38 18.50 -43.30
C GLN A 171 -19.90 19.83 -43.90
N GLN A 172 -18.62 20.17 -43.75
CA GLN A 172 -18.04 21.37 -44.35
C GLN A 172 -17.99 21.28 -45.88
N GLN A 173 -17.63 20.13 -46.45
CA GLN A 173 -17.68 19.92 -47.89
C GLN A 173 -19.10 20.02 -48.43
N GLN A 174 -20.11 19.49 -47.72
CA GLN A 174 -21.52 19.66 -48.08
C GLN A 174 -21.96 21.14 -48.02
N GLN A 175 -21.50 21.89 -47.01
CA GLN A 175 -21.78 23.33 -46.89
C GLN A 175 -21.01 24.18 -47.92
N GLN A 176 -19.80 23.80 -48.32
CA GLN A 176 -19.01 24.45 -49.36
C GLN A 176 -19.50 24.12 -50.77
N GLN A 177 -20.02 22.92 -51.01
CA GLN A 177 -20.72 22.59 -52.24
C GLN A 177 -22.04 23.38 -52.39
N ALA A 178 -22.64 23.80 -51.28
CA ALA A 178 -23.77 24.75 -51.27
C ALA A 178 -23.34 26.23 -51.43
N LYS A 179 -22.04 26.55 -51.34
CA LYS A 179 -21.45 27.90 -51.47
C LYS A 179 -20.27 27.87 -52.45
N HIS A 180 -20.54 27.80 -53.75
CA HIS A 180 -19.52 28.18 -54.74
C HIS A 180 -19.52 29.69 -54.95
N GLN A 181 -18.57 30.39 -54.31
CA GLN A 181 -17.58 31.25 -54.96
C GLN A 181 -16.71 31.95 -53.91
N ALA A 182 -15.45 32.13 -54.29
CA ALA A 182 -14.41 32.99 -53.73
C ALA A 182 -13.45 32.38 -52.69
N GLU A 183 -12.20 32.32 -53.17
CA GLU A 183 -10.93 32.46 -52.49
C GLU A 183 -10.22 31.20 -51.96
N ASP A 184 -9.27 30.81 -52.82
CA ASP A 184 -8.03 30.12 -52.57
C ASP A 184 -7.26 30.78 -51.40
N GLY A 185 -7.14 30.03 -50.32
CA GLY A 185 -6.42 30.42 -49.12
C GLY A 185 -6.02 29.16 -48.38
N GLY A 186 -4.87 28.61 -48.76
CA GLY A 186 -4.27 27.42 -48.14
C GLY A 186 -4.18 27.57 -46.63
N ARG A 187 -5.07 26.89 -45.91
CA ARG A 187 -4.89 26.55 -44.50
C ARG A 187 -4.39 25.12 -44.44
N GLU A 188 -3.13 24.96 -44.03
CA GLU A 188 -2.59 23.67 -43.65
C GLU A 188 -3.53 23.01 -42.63
N ALA A 189 -3.95 21.78 -42.94
CA ALA A 189 -4.66 20.94 -41.99
C ALA A 189 -3.78 20.73 -40.76
N PRO A 190 -4.32 20.81 -39.53
CA PRO A 190 -3.52 20.60 -38.33
C PRO A 190 -2.88 19.22 -38.41
N LEU A 191 -1.53 19.17 -38.32
CA LEU A 191 -0.73 17.97 -38.39
C LEU A 191 -1.31 16.89 -37.46
N LEU A 192 -1.82 15.85 -38.08
CA LEU A 192 -2.60 14.79 -37.49
C LEU A 192 -1.71 13.85 -36.67
N LEU A 193 -2.15 13.46 -35.48
CA LEU A 193 -1.55 12.36 -34.72
C LEU A 193 -1.88 10.97 -35.32
N VAL A 194 -2.26 10.90 -36.59
CA VAL A 194 -2.84 9.74 -37.30
C VAL A 194 -1.87 8.56 -37.42
N ASP A 195 -0.59 8.80 -37.19
CA ASP A 195 0.48 7.80 -37.24
C ASP A 195 1.20 7.61 -35.89
N MET A 196 0.50 7.80 -34.78
CA MET A 196 1.11 7.64 -33.46
C MET A 196 1.71 6.24 -33.28
N VAL A 197 2.97 6.17 -32.88
CA VAL A 197 3.70 4.93 -32.57
C VAL A 197 3.88 4.79 -31.07
N VAL A 198 3.88 3.54 -30.56
CA VAL A 198 4.15 3.28 -29.14
C VAL A 198 5.62 2.90 -28.94
N LEU A 199 6.32 3.69 -28.13
CA LEU A 199 7.66 3.39 -27.66
C LEU A 199 7.61 2.83 -26.24
N ARG A 200 8.16 1.65 -26.03
CA ARG A 200 8.26 1.03 -24.70
C ARG A 200 9.69 1.18 -24.19
N LEU A 201 9.83 1.85 -23.06
CA LEU A 201 11.08 2.04 -22.34
C LEU A 201 10.98 1.32 -21.00
N ARG A 202 12.02 0.54 -20.70
CA ARG A 202 12.15 -0.16 -19.42
C ARG A 202 13.38 0.39 -18.70
N GLY A 203 13.16 1.18 -17.65
CA GLY A 203 14.23 1.85 -16.90
C GLY A 203 15.19 0.88 -16.19
N ASP A 204 14.73 -0.32 -15.88
CA ASP A 204 15.53 -1.44 -15.35
C ASP A 204 16.46 -2.10 -16.37
N GLN A 205 16.21 -1.92 -17.66
CA GLN A 205 17.07 -2.43 -18.72
C GLN A 205 18.17 -1.45 -19.14
N LEU A 206 18.16 -0.22 -18.63
CA LEU A 206 19.20 0.76 -18.93
C LEU A 206 20.49 0.45 -18.16
N GLU A 207 21.63 0.55 -18.83
CA GLU A 207 22.94 0.25 -18.22
C GLU A 207 23.34 1.34 -17.21
N ARG A 208 22.90 1.17 -15.96
CA ARG A 208 23.08 2.18 -14.90
C ARG A 208 24.47 2.19 -14.28
N SER A 209 25.22 1.10 -14.38
CA SER A 209 26.48 0.87 -13.67
C SER A 209 27.67 1.68 -14.20
N ARG A 210 27.47 2.39 -15.33
CA ARG A 210 28.47 3.23 -15.99
C ARG A 210 28.18 4.73 -15.83
N GLY A 211 27.33 5.10 -14.89
CA GLY A 211 26.95 6.49 -14.60
C GLY A 211 25.99 7.11 -15.61
N ALA A 212 25.62 8.37 -15.37
CA ALA A 212 24.58 9.07 -16.11
C ALA A 212 24.89 9.25 -17.60
N THR A 213 26.15 9.50 -17.96
CA THR A 213 26.54 9.74 -19.36
C THR A 213 26.20 8.56 -20.27
N PHE A 214 26.47 7.33 -19.80
CA PHE A 214 26.23 6.13 -20.59
C PHE A 214 24.73 5.79 -20.67
N MET A 215 24.02 5.96 -19.55
CA MET A 215 22.57 5.83 -19.49
C MET A 215 21.88 6.79 -20.48
N LEU A 216 22.29 8.06 -20.50
CA LEU A 216 21.77 9.08 -21.42
C LEU A 216 22.06 8.76 -22.87
N LYS A 217 23.27 8.27 -23.20
CA LYS A 217 23.59 7.83 -24.57
C LYS A 217 22.69 6.69 -25.03
N SER A 218 22.44 5.72 -24.16
CA SER A 218 21.55 4.59 -24.45
C SER A 218 20.12 5.07 -24.69
N LEU A 219 19.62 5.94 -23.81
CA LEU A 219 18.27 6.50 -23.91
C LEU A 219 18.11 7.40 -25.14
N LEU A 220 19.08 8.26 -25.44
CA LEU A 220 19.09 9.10 -26.65
C LEU A 220 19.14 8.25 -27.92
N GLY A 221 19.91 7.16 -27.92
CA GLY A 221 19.94 6.22 -29.04
C GLY A 221 18.55 5.66 -29.35
N VAL A 222 17.80 5.28 -28.32
CA VAL A 222 16.42 4.81 -28.47
C VAL A 222 15.49 5.96 -28.90
N LEU A 223 15.52 7.11 -28.22
CA LEU A 223 14.63 8.22 -28.53
C LEU A 223 14.85 8.78 -29.95
N LEU A 224 16.11 8.94 -30.39
CA LEU A 224 16.45 9.50 -31.70
C LEU A 224 16.05 8.60 -32.89
N GLN A 225 15.94 7.28 -32.68
CA GLN A 225 15.42 6.38 -33.71
C GLN A 225 13.95 6.66 -34.04
N TRP A 226 13.18 7.24 -33.12
CA TRP A 226 11.73 7.40 -33.23
C TRP A 226 11.24 8.85 -33.26
N ALA A 227 11.95 9.77 -32.60
CA ALA A 227 11.44 11.11 -32.27
C ALA A 227 11.33 12.10 -33.45
N LEU A 228 11.85 11.79 -34.64
CA LEU A 228 12.07 12.82 -35.67
C LEU A 228 10.99 12.90 -36.76
N LYS A 229 10.00 12.00 -36.82
CA LYS A 229 9.05 11.98 -37.96
C LYS A 229 7.58 11.67 -37.63
N VAL A 230 7.27 11.07 -36.49
CA VAL A 230 5.91 10.65 -36.13
C VAL A 230 5.59 11.00 -34.68
N PRO A 231 4.32 11.19 -34.33
CA PRO A 231 3.92 11.28 -32.93
C PRO A 231 4.21 9.98 -32.17
N VAL A 232 4.58 10.11 -30.89
CA VAL A 232 5.02 8.96 -30.09
C VAL A 232 4.30 8.95 -28.73
N LEU A 233 3.70 7.81 -28.40
CA LEU A 233 3.29 7.46 -27.05
C LEU A 233 4.45 6.71 -26.37
N VAL A 234 5.12 7.35 -25.41
CA VAL A 234 6.21 6.77 -24.64
C VAL A 234 5.68 6.15 -23.36
N LEU A 235 5.77 4.83 -23.26
CA LEU A 235 5.49 4.06 -22.05
C LEU A 235 6.81 3.80 -21.34
N CYS A 236 7.09 4.52 -20.27
CA CYS A 236 8.29 4.35 -19.47
C CYS A 236 7.96 3.60 -18.18
N ASP A 237 8.26 2.31 -18.15
CA ASP A 237 8.22 1.52 -16.92
C ASP A 237 9.50 1.71 -16.10
N GLU A 238 9.39 1.59 -14.79
CA GLU A 238 10.51 1.73 -13.86
C GLU A 238 11.25 3.07 -13.96
N VAL A 239 10.54 4.20 -14.08
CA VAL A 239 11.14 5.53 -14.33
C VAL A 239 12.11 5.99 -13.22
N GLN A 240 11.91 5.58 -11.97
CA GLN A 240 12.80 5.92 -10.84
C GLN A 240 14.25 5.49 -11.08
N SER A 241 14.42 4.47 -11.91
CA SER A 241 15.68 3.94 -12.38
C SER A 241 16.57 4.98 -13.05
N LEU A 242 15.95 5.92 -13.77
CA LEU A 242 16.62 7.01 -14.45
C LEU A 242 17.20 8.01 -13.44
N PHE A 243 16.58 8.14 -12.27
CA PHE A 243 17.03 9.02 -11.20
C PHE A 243 18.11 8.39 -10.32
N LEU A 244 18.51 7.14 -10.60
CA LEU A 244 19.48 6.39 -9.80
C LEU A 244 20.63 5.79 -10.65
N PRO A 245 21.37 6.61 -11.43
CA PRO A 245 22.60 6.16 -12.09
C PRO A 245 23.65 5.75 -11.06
N THR A 246 24.51 4.79 -11.38
CA THR A 246 25.54 4.29 -10.45
C THR A 246 26.91 4.21 -11.12
N ILE A 247 27.98 4.48 -10.36
CA ILE A 247 29.37 4.29 -10.79
C ILE A 247 30.06 3.42 -9.74
N GLY A 248 30.55 2.24 -10.13
CA GLY A 248 31.20 1.31 -9.21
C GLY A 248 30.29 0.82 -8.07
N GLY A 249 28.98 0.73 -8.32
CA GLY A 249 27.98 0.31 -7.33
C GLY A 249 27.52 1.39 -6.35
N LYS A 250 28.03 2.62 -6.46
CA LYS A 250 27.56 3.79 -5.69
C LYS A 250 26.73 4.71 -6.56
N LEU A 251 25.81 5.46 -5.95
CA LEU A 251 25.01 6.46 -6.65
C LEU A 251 25.93 7.52 -7.30
N ASP A 252 25.71 7.78 -8.58
CA ASP A 252 26.31 8.91 -9.31
C ASP A 252 25.46 10.15 -9.02
N GLU A 253 25.64 10.76 -7.84
CA GLU A 253 24.80 11.86 -7.33
C GLU A 253 24.70 13.03 -8.32
N ALA A 254 25.84 13.52 -8.81
CA ALA A 254 25.88 14.60 -9.79
C ALA A 254 25.19 14.20 -11.12
N GLY A 255 25.37 12.94 -11.55
CA GLY A 255 24.67 12.40 -12.70
C GLY A 255 23.15 12.27 -12.48
N ALA A 256 22.73 11.88 -11.29
CA ALA A 256 21.33 11.77 -10.90
C ALA A 256 20.64 13.13 -10.91
N GLU A 257 21.27 14.14 -10.32
CA GLU A 257 20.81 15.54 -10.34
C GLU A 257 20.71 16.06 -11.76
N TYR A 258 21.73 15.84 -12.60
CA TYR A 258 21.70 16.25 -14.00
C TYR A 258 20.56 15.58 -14.78
N ILE A 259 20.37 14.26 -14.60
CA ILE A 259 19.28 13.54 -15.25
C ILE A 259 17.93 14.10 -14.80
N ARG A 260 17.72 14.26 -13.49
CA ARG A 260 16.46 14.75 -12.92
C ARG A 260 16.17 16.19 -13.34
N ASP A 261 17.07 17.12 -13.03
CA ASP A 261 16.80 18.55 -13.05
C ASP A 261 16.97 19.17 -14.44
N THR A 262 17.81 18.54 -15.28
CA THR A 262 18.07 19.01 -16.63
C THR A 262 17.40 18.09 -17.63
N PHE A 263 17.86 16.85 -17.78
CA PHE A 263 17.46 16.03 -18.92
C PHE A 263 15.97 15.63 -18.91
N MET A 264 15.50 15.02 -17.82
CA MET A 264 14.12 14.55 -17.70
C MET A 264 13.14 15.71 -17.65
N LYS A 265 13.46 16.79 -16.93
CA LYS A 265 12.64 18.00 -16.95
C LYS A 265 12.51 18.57 -18.36
N GLN A 266 13.60 18.61 -19.14
CA GLN A 266 13.55 19.05 -20.54
C GLN A 266 12.63 18.18 -21.38
N LEU A 267 12.68 16.85 -21.24
CA LEU A 267 11.78 15.95 -21.99
C LEU A 267 10.31 16.07 -21.58
N LEU A 268 10.03 16.14 -20.27
CA LEU A 268 8.67 16.10 -19.74
C LEU A 268 7.94 17.45 -19.83
N VAL A 269 8.67 18.56 -19.84
CA VAL A 269 8.10 19.91 -19.87
C VAL A 269 8.30 20.59 -21.21
N TYR A 270 9.53 20.58 -21.71
CA TYR A 270 9.95 21.34 -22.89
C TYR A 270 10.11 20.46 -24.13
N GLY A 271 9.75 19.18 -24.01
CA GLY A 271 9.78 18.22 -25.11
C GLY A 271 8.78 18.58 -26.21
N PRO A 272 8.83 17.87 -27.34
CA PRO A 272 7.93 18.14 -28.45
C PRO A 272 6.48 17.82 -28.08
N HIS A 273 5.54 18.67 -28.51
CA HIS A 273 4.09 18.46 -28.34
C HIS A 273 3.53 17.19 -29.02
N THR A 274 4.35 16.51 -29.83
CA THR A 274 4.04 15.24 -30.50
C THR A 274 4.40 14.01 -29.64
N MET A 275 4.99 14.21 -28.45
CA MET A 275 5.32 13.14 -27.51
C MET A 275 4.38 13.13 -26.32
N LEU A 276 3.76 11.99 -26.07
CA LEU A 276 2.98 11.71 -24.86
C LEU A 276 3.77 10.80 -23.94
N TRP A 277 3.99 11.23 -22.69
CA TRP A 277 4.73 10.45 -21.71
C TRP A 277 3.79 9.80 -20.69
N CYS A 278 3.90 8.49 -20.57
CA CYS A 278 3.24 7.70 -19.53
C CYS A 278 4.31 7.01 -18.68
N LEU A 279 4.32 7.30 -17.39
CA LEU A 279 5.36 6.91 -16.46
C LEU A 279 4.79 6.02 -15.35
N THR A 280 5.55 5.01 -14.95
CA THR A 280 5.32 4.23 -13.72
C THR A 280 6.67 3.85 -13.12
N GLY A 281 6.67 3.39 -11.88
CA GLY A 281 7.84 2.87 -11.21
C GLY A 281 7.52 1.94 -10.05
N SER A 282 8.38 0.95 -9.79
CA SER A 282 8.34 0.12 -8.58
C SER A 282 8.71 0.88 -7.29
N SER A 283 9.19 2.12 -7.38
CA SER A 283 9.30 3.04 -6.24
C SER A 283 8.65 4.37 -6.62
N MET A 284 7.33 4.38 -6.55
CA MET A 284 6.52 5.57 -6.78
C MET A 284 6.79 6.63 -5.72
N SER A 285 7.09 6.25 -4.47
CA SER A 285 7.47 7.23 -3.44
C SER A 285 8.72 8.01 -3.87
N HIS A 286 9.75 7.33 -4.38
CA HIS A 286 10.95 8.00 -4.89
C HIS A 286 10.64 8.80 -6.15
N THR A 287 9.89 8.23 -7.09
CA THR A 287 9.48 8.91 -8.33
C THR A 287 8.80 10.26 -8.04
N TRP A 288 7.80 10.27 -7.15
CA TRP A 288 7.09 11.50 -6.79
C TRP A 288 7.98 12.49 -6.03
N VAL A 289 8.89 12.02 -5.18
CA VAL A 289 9.92 12.87 -4.54
C VAL A 289 10.81 13.51 -5.60
N SER A 290 11.35 12.73 -6.54
CA SER A 290 12.19 13.25 -7.62
C SER A 290 11.44 14.28 -8.48
N LEU A 291 10.16 14.07 -8.78
CA LEU A 291 9.35 15.05 -9.52
C LEU A 291 9.07 16.33 -8.73
N ALA A 292 8.96 16.24 -7.41
CA ALA A 292 8.80 17.39 -6.52
C ALA A 292 10.09 18.19 -6.38
N ASP A 293 11.24 17.50 -6.37
CA ASP A 293 12.57 18.10 -6.21
C ASP A 293 13.08 18.79 -7.48
N MET A 294 12.46 18.52 -8.64
CA MET A 294 12.82 19.22 -9.87
C MET A 294 12.60 20.74 -9.68
N PRO A 295 13.61 21.59 -9.98
CA PRO A 295 13.53 23.01 -9.71
C PRO A 295 12.32 23.65 -10.40
N PRO A 296 11.62 24.62 -9.79
CA PRO A 296 10.37 25.14 -10.33
C PRO A 296 10.54 26.08 -11.52
N ASN A 297 11.78 26.41 -11.92
CA ASN A 297 12.10 27.38 -12.99
C ASN A 297 11.24 27.10 -14.25
N GLY A 298 10.26 27.96 -14.51
CA GLY A 298 9.22 27.74 -15.52
C GLY A 298 8.02 26.96 -14.99
N TYR A 299 7.93 25.66 -15.31
CA TYR A 299 6.83 24.79 -14.92
C TYR A 299 7.28 23.70 -13.95
N ALA A 300 6.59 23.57 -12.82
CA ALA A 300 6.80 22.49 -11.86
C ALA A 300 6.18 21.19 -12.39
N VAL A 301 7.00 20.16 -12.60
CA VAL A 301 6.56 18.87 -13.18
C VAL A 301 5.50 18.21 -12.31
N ILE A 302 5.69 18.22 -10.98
CA ILE A 302 4.70 17.68 -10.04
C ILE A 302 3.32 18.34 -10.14
N ALA A 303 3.26 19.64 -10.46
CA ALA A 303 2.01 20.39 -10.55
C ALA A 303 1.33 20.24 -11.92
N SER A 304 2.12 20.03 -12.99
CA SER A 304 1.57 19.83 -14.33
C SER A 304 1.22 18.36 -14.62
N SER A 305 1.78 17.40 -13.88
CA SER A 305 1.56 15.98 -14.13
C SER A 305 0.12 15.54 -13.82
N SER A 306 -0.44 14.74 -14.72
CA SER A 306 -1.68 13.99 -14.48
C SER A 306 -1.37 12.67 -13.83
N ALA A 307 -2.28 12.14 -13.00
CA ALA A 307 -2.08 10.85 -12.37
C ALA A 307 -3.34 9.98 -12.45
N ALA A 308 -3.15 8.72 -12.81
CA ALA A 308 -4.12 7.66 -12.71
C ALA A 308 -3.73 6.78 -11.50
N HIS A 309 -4.46 6.94 -10.40
CA HIS A 309 -4.16 6.26 -9.14
C HIS A 309 -4.86 4.90 -9.08
N LEU A 310 -4.08 3.83 -8.94
CA LEU A 310 -4.57 2.46 -8.84
C LEU A 310 -4.96 2.14 -7.39
N PRO A 311 -6.13 1.53 -7.15
CA PRO A 311 -6.55 1.18 -5.80
C PRO A 311 -5.66 0.07 -5.21
N ALA A 312 -5.35 0.16 -3.92
CA ALA A 312 -4.62 -0.88 -3.20
C ALA A 312 -5.53 -1.98 -2.65
N THR A 313 -6.79 -1.65 -2.35
CA THR A 313 -7.85 -2.58 -1.99
C THR A 313 -9.00 -2.51 -2.98
N HIS A 314 -9.64 -3.65 -3.25
CA HIS A 314 -10.82 -3.80 -4.08
C HIS A 314 -11.97 -4.37 -3.25
N SER A 315 -13.21 -4.17 -3.69
CA SER A 315 -14.38 -4.75 -3.03
C SER A 315 -14.36 -6.28 -3.05
N VAL A 316 -15.10 -6.91 -2.14
CA VAL A 316 -15.27 -8.37 -2.13
C VAL A 316 -15.83 -8.89 -3.45
N ALA A 317 -16.77 -8.15 -4.06
CA ALA A 317 -17.34 -8.49 -5.36
C ALA A 317 -16.28 -8.50 -6.47
N HIS A 318 -15.40 -7.50 -6.51
CA HIS A 318 -14.28 -7.46 -7.44
C HIS A 318 -13.28 -8.60 -7.24
N MET A 319 -12.98 -8.94 -5.98
CA MET A 319 -12.09 -10.05 -5.66
C MET A 319 -12.68 -11.40 -6.11
N GLU A 320 -13.97 -11.63 -5.88
CA GLU A 320 -14.67 -12.84 -6.35
C GLU A 320 -14.74 -12.91 -7.89
N LEU A 321 -14.98 -11.79 -8.57
CA LEU A 321 -14.97 -11.73 -10.02
C LEU A 321 -13.57 -12.08 -10.57
N ALA A 322 -12.52 -11.48 -10.02
CA ALA A 322 -11.14 -11.79 -10.39
C ALA A 322 -10.81 -13.28 -10.13
N TRP A 323 -11.29 -13.84 -9.02
CA TRP A 323 -11.14 -15.25 -8.69
C TRP A 323 -11.80 -16.17 -9.72
N GLN A 324 -13.04 -15.90 -10.13
CA GLN A 324 -13.74 -16.66 -11.16
C GLN A 324 -12.98 -16.62 -12.49
N GLN A 325 -12.45 -15.47 -12.88
CA GLN A 325 -11.64 -15.34 -14.09
C GLN A 325 -10.33 -16.14 -14.01
N LEU A 326 -9.65 -16.13 -12.85
CA LEU A 326 -8.45 -16.94 -12.63
C LEU A 326 -8.74 -18.44 -12.72
N GLN A 327 -9.89 -18.89 -12.22
CA GLN A 327 -10.34 -20.28 -12.33
C GLN A 327 -10.61 -20.67 -13.79
N LEU A 328 -11.22 -19.79 -14.59
CA LEU A 328 -11.49 -20.04 -16.02
C LEU A 328 -10.21 -20.06 -16.87
N GLN A 329 -9.22 -19.24 -16.51
CA GLN A 329 -7.96 -19.12 -17.26
C GLN A 329 -6.92 -20.19 -16.89
N GLN A 330 -7.11 -20.91 -15.79
CA GLN A 330 -6.19 -21.99 -15.45
C GLN A 330 -6.34 -23.17 -16.42
N ALA A 331 -5.24 -23.46 -17.13
CA ALA A 331 -5.12 -24.64 -17.98
C ALA A 331 -4.81 -25.94 -17.18
N SER A 332 -4.52 -25.81 -15.88
CA SER A 332 -4.17 -26.93 -14.99
C SER A 332 -5.41 -27.75 -14.64
N SER A 333 -5.25 -29.07 -14.50
CA SER A 333 -6.31 -29.97 -14.01
C SER A 333 -6.54 -29.87 -12.51
N VAL A 334 -5.70 -29.14 -11.77
CA VAL A 334 -5.80 -28.98 -10.32
C VAL A 334 -6.64 -27.73 -10.03
N PRO A 335 -7.76 -27.84 -9.29
CA PRO A 335 -8.58 -26.69 -8.95
C PRO A 335 -7.83 -25.76 -7.98
N LEU A 336 -7.99 -24.44 -8.19
CA LEU A 336 -7.49 -23.43 -7.24
C LEU A 336 -8.12 -23.61 -5.85
N ASP A 337 -7.26 -23.67 -4.82
CA ASP A 337 -7.73 -23.68 -3.43
C ASP A 337 -8.27 -22.30 -3.03
N ARG A 338 -9.53 -22.26 -2.61
CA ARG A 338 -10.22 -21.03 -2.19
C ARG A 338 -9.52 -20.29 -1.05
N ARG A 339 -8.71 -20.98 -0.23
CA ARG A 339 -7.91 -20.35 0.83
C ARG A 339 -6.91 -19.33 0.29
N LEU A 340 -6.49 -19.43 -0.98
CA LEU A 340 -5.66 -18.39 -1.61
C LEU A 340 -6.40 -17.05 -1.69
N LEU A 341 -7.69 -17.05 -2.03
CA LEU A 341 -8.53 -15.86 -2.04
C LEU A 341 -8.74 -15.32 -0.61
N GLU A 342 -9.05 -16.21 0.33
CA GLU A 342 -9.37 -15.84 1.72
C GLU A 342 -8.18 -15.26 2.48
N LEU A 343 -6.97 -15.77 2.23
CA LEU A 343 -5.74 -15.34 2.90
C LEU A 343 -5.01 -14.20 2.17
N CYS A 344 -5.37 -13.92 0.92
CA CYS A 344 -4.82 -12.78 0.19
C CYS A 344 -5.47 -11.48 0.69
N PRO A 345 -4.69 -10.42 0.94
CA PRO A 345 -5.24 -9.07 1.01
C PRO A 345 -6.12 -8.80 -0.21
N GLN A 346 -7.10 -7.91 -0.07
CA GLN A 346 -8.08 -7.58 -1.11
C GLN A 346 -7.48 -6.78 -2.28
N SER A 347 -6.38 -7.25 -2.88
CA SER A 347 -5.74 -6.69 -4.06
C SER A 347 -5.77 -7.70 -5.19
N ILE A 348 -6.42 -7.34 -6.31
CA ILE A 348 -6.49 -8.20 -7.49
C ILE A 348 -5.09 -8.49 -8.04
N ALA A 349 -4.24 -7.47 -8.15
CA ALA A 349 -2.89 -7.65 -8.66
C ALA A 349 -2.04 -8.55 -7.75
N LEU A 350 -2.22 -8.46 -6.42
CA LEU A 350 -1.57 -9.36 -5.48
C LEU A 350 -2.09 -10.80 -5.63
N LEU A 351 -3.40 -11.00 -5.77
CA LEU A 351 -4.02 -12.30 -5.96
C LEU A 351 -3.52 -12.98 -7.23
N VAL A 352 -3.44 -12.25 -8.35
CA VAL A 352 -2.92 -12.77 -9.62
C VAL A 352 -1.47 -13.26 -9.46
N VAL A 353 -0.62 -12.48 -8.78
CA VAL A 353 0.79 -12.87 -8.56
C VAL A 353 0.88 -14.05 -7.61
N LEU A 354 0.07 -14.08 -6.55
CA LEU A 354 0.01 -15.18 -5.58
C LEU A 354 -0.39 -16.51 -6.25
N VAL A 355 -1.45 -16.49 -7.06
CA VAL A 355 -1.93 -17.67 -7.79
C VAL A 355 -0.89 -18.17 -8.79
N ARG A 356 -0.22 -17.27 -9.52
CA ARG A 356 0.89 -17.64 -10.43
C ARG A 356 2.07 -18.26 -9.69
N ALA A 357 2.43 -17.72 -8.53
CA ALA A 357 3.50 -18.27 -7.71
C ALA A 357 3.13 -19.65 -7.15
N TRP A 358 1.87 -19.86 -6.77
CA TRP A 358 1.37 -21.14 -6.29
C TRP A 358 1.39 -22.21 -7.39
N ASP A 359 0.93 -21.85 -8.59
CA ASP A 359 0.95 -22.71 -9.78
C ASP A 359 2.39 -23.09 -10.17
N PHE A 360 3.29 -22.11 -10.25
CA PHE A 360 4.71 -22.34 -10.53
C PHE A 360 5.40 -23.20 -9.46
N GLY A 361 4.99 -23.06 -8.20
CA GLY A 361 5.47 -23.85 -7.07
C GLY A 361 4.97 -25.29 -7.02
N GLY A 362 4.17 -25.73 -7.99
CA GLY A 362 3.66 -27.10 -8.04
C GLY A 362 2.53 -27.37 -7.05
N HIS A 363 1.71 -26.35 -6.73
CA HIS A 363 0.50 -26.46 -5.92
C HIS A 363 0.73 -27.00 -4.49
N PRO A 364 1.51 -26.31 -3.64
CA PRO A 364 1.74 -26.74 -2.25
C PRO A 364 0.42 -27.01 -1.49
N SER A 365 0.38 -28.11 -0.74
CA SER A 365 -0.82 -28.54 0.01
C SER A 365 -1.12 -27.67 1.24
N ASP A 366 -0.09 -27.11 1.88
CA ASP A 366 -0.26 -26.14 2.96
C ASP A 366 -0.31 -24.71 2.41
N VAL A 367 -1.51 -24.31 1.99
CA VAL A 367 -1.77 -22.97 1.44
C VAL A 367 -1.44 -21.87 2.44
N ALA A 368 -1.67 -22.08 3.74
CA ALA A 368 -1.41 -21.05 4.75
C ALA A 368 0.09 -20.80 4.92
N THR A 369 0.90 -21.87 4.98
CA THR A 369 2.36 -21.74 5.01
C THR A 369 2.90 -21.14 3.72
N PHE A 370 2.36 -21.53 2.57
CA PHE A 370 2.73 -20.94 1.28
C PHE A 370 2.45 -19.43 1.23
N VAL A 371 1.23 -19.00 1.58
CA VAL A 371 0.86 -17.57 1.57
C VAL A 371 1.75 -16.77 2.52
N ARG A 372 2.01 -17.28 3.73
CA ARG A 372 2.95 -16.63 4.67
C ARG A 372 4.35 -16.45 4.07
N GLY A 373 4.89 -17.52 3.48
CA GLY A 373 6.19 -17.50 2.82
C GLY A 373 6.22 -16.47 1.68
N PHE A 374 5.18 -16.45 0.84
CA PHE A 374 5.03 -15.49 -0.25
C PHE A 374 4.98 -14.04 0.26
N MET A 375 4.22 -13.75 1.32
CA MET A 375 4.15 -12.40 1.89
C MET A 375 5.52 -11.91 2.36
N GLN A 376 6.32 -12.81 2.95
CA GLN A 376 7.66 -12.49 3.44
C GLN A 376 8.67 -12.33 2.28
N SER A 377 8.74 -13.28 1.35
CA SER A 377 9.79 -13.34 0.33
C SER A 377 9.52 -12.43 -0.87
N GLU A 378 8.26 -12.22 -1.24
CA GLU A 378 7.88 -11.45 -2.42
C GLU A 378 7.34 -10.08 -2.02
N LEU A 379 6.19 -10.05 -1.32
CA LEU A 379 5.48 -8.80 -1.06
C LEU A 379 6.32 -7.82 -0.23
N LEU A 380 6.94 -8.28 0.86
CA LEU A 380 7.73 -7.40 1.72
C LEU A 380 9.05 -6.98 1.11
N VAL A 381 9.73 -7.86 0.38
CA VAL A 381 10.97 -7.52 -0.31
C VAL A 381 10.70 -6.43 -1.35
N GLU A 382 9.59 -6.55 -2.09
CA GLU A 382 9.16 -5.52 -3.04
C GLU A 382 8.70 -4.24 -2.34
N SER A 383 7.93 -4.37 -1.25
CA SER A 383 7.51 -3.22 -0.44
C SER A 383 8.71 -2.46 0.10
N ARG A 384 9.76 -3.15 0.55
CA ARG A 384 11.00 -2.52 0.98
C ARG A 384 11.64 -1.75 -0.17
N ARG A 385 11.66 -2.30 -1.40
CA ARG A 385 12.19 -1.57 -2.57
C ARG A 385 11.37 -0.33 -2.89
N GLU A 386 10.04 -0.44 -2.82
CA GLU A 386 9.10 0.66 -3.05
C GLU A 386 9.37 1.81 -2.06
N TRP A 387 9.42 1.52 -0.77
CA TRP A 387 9.53 2.53 0.28
C TRP A 387 10.96 3.00 0.58
N LYS A 388 11.97 2.11 0.56
CA LYS A 388 13.33 2.43 1.03
C LYS A 388 13.92 3.64 0.32
N LEU A 389 13.86 3.68 -1.02
CA LEU A 389 14.42 4.78 -1.81
C LEU A 389 13.72 6.13 -1.55
N GLY A 390 12.43 6.11 -1.19
CA GLY A 390 11.70 7.33 -0.84
C GLY A 390 11.90 7.77 0.61
N LEU A 391 12.17 6.83 1.54
CA LEU A 391 12.21 7.11 2.97
C LEU A 391 13.62 7.24 3.55
N GLU A 392 14.63 6.67 2.91
CA GLU A 392 16.01 6.65 3.42
C GLU A 392 16.60 8.06 3.53
N ALA A 393 16.31 8.92 2.54
CA ALA A 393 16.72 10.33 2.53
C ALA A 393 15.85 11.24 3.42
N MET A 394 14.75 10.74 3.97
CA MET A 394 13.81 11.56 4.75
C MET A 394 14.28 11.76 6.20
N PRO A 395 13.94 12.89 6.84
CA PRO A 395 14.13 13.05 8.28
C PRO A 395 13.36 11.99 9.08
N VAL A 396 13.87 11.64 10.26
CA VAL A 396 13.20 10.72 11.20
C VAL A 396 11.77 11.18 11.49
N SER A 397 11.54 12.49 11.65
CA SER A 397 10.21 13.06 11.87
C SER A 397 9.22 12.73 10.75
N GLN A 398 9.64 12.76 9.48
CA GLN A 398 8.76 12.38 8.36
C GLN A 398 8.50 10.87 8.32
N ARG A 399 9.51 10.04 8.61
CA ARG A 399 9.31 8.58 8.72
C ARG A 399 8.36 8.23 9.85
N LEU A 400 8.44 8.95 10.97
CA LEU A 400 7.50 8.82 12.08
C LEU A 400 6.09 9.28 11.71
N ALA A 401 5.94 10.37 10.96
CA ALA A 401 4.63 10.79 10.45
C ALA A 401 4.03 9.70 9.52
N ILE A 402 4.84 9.05 8.68
CA ILE A 402 4.38 7.92 7.86
C ILE A 402 4.00 6.71 8.70
N LEU A 403 4.71 6.48 9.80
CA LEU A 403 4.32 5.43 10.75
C LEU A 403 3.00 5.78 11.46
N ASP A 404 2.78 7.06 11.81
CA ASP A 404 1.54 7.54 12.42
C ASP A 404 0.33 7.38 11.47
N LEU A 405 0.54 7.48 10.14
CA LEU A 405 -0.49 7.13 9.13
C LEU A 405 -0.99 5.68 9.27
N THR A 406 -0.20 4.79 9.89
CA THR A 406 -0.63 3.41 10.11
C THR A 406 -1.61 3.27 11.25
N VAL A 407 -1.87 4.30 12.05
CA VAL A 407 -2.77 4.21 13.22
C VAL A 407 -3.93 5.18 13.00
N PRO A 408 -5.14 4.71 12.67
CA PRO A 408 -6.27 5.59 12.34
C PRO A 408 -6.62 6.61 13.43
N ALA A 409 -6.38 6.26 14.71
CA ALA A 409 -6.61 7.15 15.84
C ALA A 409 -5.55 8.28 15.96
N LEU A 410 -4.31 8.03 15.51
CA LEU A 410 -3.22 9.00 15.55
C LEU A 410 -3.20 9.83 14.27
N GLY A 411 -3.07 9.16 13.12
CA GLY A 411 -2.93 9.79 11.81
C GLY A 411 -1.76 10.78 11.73
N ALA A 412 -1.60 11.42 10.57
CA ALA A 412 -0.56 12.42 10.34
C ALA A 412 -1.11 13.64 9.59
N ARG A 413 -0.56 14.82 9.86
CA ARG A 413 -0.90 16.06 9.15
C ARG A 413 -0.02 16.18 7.90
N ILE A 414 -0.37 15.43 6.85
CA ILE A 414 0.45 15.26 5.64
C ILE A 414 0.82 16.56 4.92
N ASN A 415 0.05 17.64 5.11
CA ASN A 415 0.31 18.95 4.52
C ASN A 415 1.49 19.68 5.18
N MET A 416 1.78 19.36 6.44
CA MET A 416 2.82 20.01 7.25
C MET A 416 3.99 19.07 7.53
N GLU A 417 3.74 17.76 7.61
CA GLU A 417 4.71 16.79 8.10
C GLU A 417 5.44 16.04 6.98
N LEU A 418 4.91 15.99 5.75
CA LEU A 418 5.46 15.18 4.67
C LEU A 418 6.00 16.02 3.51
N HIS A 419 7.06 15.50 2.87
CA HIS A 419 7.56 16.02 1.61
C HIS A 419 6.43 16.13 0.56
N PRO A 420 6.37 17.19 -0.28
CA PRO A 420 5.30 17.36 -1.27
C PRO A 420 5.12 16.18 -2.22
N GLY A 421 6.24 15.53 -2.61
CA GLY A 421 6.20 14.31 -3.41
C GLY A 421 5.52 13.15 -2.68
N LEU A 422 5.90 12.89 -1.43
CA LEU A 422 5.28 11.83 -0.61
C LEU A 422 3.81 12.13 -0.35
N ARG A 423 3.45 13.39 -0.04
CA ARG A 423 2.06 13.81 0.08
C ARG A 423 1.26 13.49 -1.18
N ARG A 424 1.76 13.88 -2.36
CA ARG A 424 1.08 13.66 -3.65
C ARG A 424 0.93 12.18 -3.98
N PHE A 425 1.94 11.38 -3.64
CA PHE A 425 1.91 9.92 -3.78
C PHE A 425 0.86 9.26 -2.88
N LEU A 426 0.82 9.65 -1.60
CA LEU A 426 0.04 8.93 -0.60
C LEU A 426 -1.43 9.35 -0.55
N LEU A 427 -1.74 10.64 -0.79
CA LEU A 427 -3.10 11.18 -0.66
C LEU A 427 -4.22 10.30 -1.25
N PRO A 428 -4.09 9.67 -2.43
CA PRO A 428 -5.14 8.78 -2.99
C PRO A 428 -5.41 7.50 -2.20
N HIS A 429 -4.51 7.14 -1.28
CA HIS A 429 -4.53 5.93 -0.47
C HIS A 429 -4.82 6.22 1.02
N LEU A 430 -5.15 7.47 1.33
CA LEU A 430 -5.44 7.91 2.69
C LEU A 430 -6.90 8.29 2.83
N ASP A 431 -7.42 8.07 4.03
CA ASP A 431 -8.69 8.65 4.49
C ASP A 431 -8.40 9.72 5.55
N GLU A 432 -9.35 10.64 5.69
CA GLU A 432 -9.29 11.71 6.68
C GLU A 432 -9.91 11.24 8.01
N THR A 433 -9.33 11.67 9.12
CA THR A 433 -9.96 11.56 10.44
C THR A 433 -11.15 12.51 10.54
N ASP A 434 -12.03 12.29 11.52
CA ASP A 434 -13.26 13.09 11.63
C ASP A 434 -13.03 14.56 12.00
N ASP A 435 -11.82 14.92 12.46
CA ASP A 435 -11.41 16.32 12.63
C ASP A 435 -10.99 17.02 11.32
N GLY A 436 -10.88 16.28 10.21
CA GLY A 436 -10.49 16.79 8.89
C GLY A 436 -9.03 17.25 8.78
N GLU A 437 -8.21 17.10 9.83
CA GLU A 437 -6.84 17.61 9.85
C GLU A 437 -5.79 16.52 9.61
N ARG A 438 -6.07 15.30 10.03
CA ARG A 438 -5.15 14.18 10.00
C ARG A 438 -5.63 13.13 9.01
N HIS A 439 -4.66 12.39 8.47
CA HIS A 439 -4.91 11.35 7.50
C HIS A 439 -4.36 10.02 8.01
N TYR A 440 -4.90 8.91 7.53
CA TYR A 440 -4.41 7.56 7.81
C TYR A 440 -4.56 6.67 6.59
N PHE A 441 -3.78 5.59 6.49
CA PHE A 441 -3.92 4.62 5.40
C PHE A 441 -5.28 3.93 5.50
N ARG A 442 -6.04 3.99 4.40
CA ARG A 442 -7.30 3.28 4.25
C ARG A 442 -7.12 1.77 4.41
N ASP A 443 -6.07 1.21 3.81
CA ASP A 443 -5.92 -0.22 3.64
C ASP A 443 -5.15 -0.90 4.79
N SER A 444 -5.78 -1.90 5.43
CA SER A 444 -5.22 -2.66 6.56
C SER A 444 -3.86 -3.30 6.28
N HIS A 445 -3.71 -3.97 5.13
CA HIS A 445 -2.46 -4.60 4.76
C HIS A 445 -1.33 -3.59 4.50
N GLN A 446 -1.66 -2.38 4.02
CA GLN A 446 -0.67 -1.31 3.80
C GLN A 446 -0.20 -0.71 5.12
N ARG A 447 -1.12 -0.49 6.08
CA ARG A 447 -0.76 -0.15 7.47
C ARG A 447 0.25 -1.14 8.02
N GLN A 448 -0.01 -2.43 7.85
CA GLN A 448 0.88 -3.46 8.37
C GLN A 448 2.23 -3.54 7.63
N ILE A 449 2.25 -3.37 6.31
CA ILE A 449 3.51 -3.28 5.54
C ILE A 449 4.38 -2.15 6.07
N VAL A 450 3.82 -0.96 6.28
CA VAL A 450 4.59 0.20 6.79
C VAL A 450 5.11 -0.05 8.21
N ARG A 451 4.30 -0.65 9.10
CA ARG A 451 4.77 -1.05 10.46
C ARG A 451 5.89 -2.08 10.43
N LEU A 452 5.91 -2.97 9.43
CA LEU A 452 6.99 -3.92 9.22
C LEU A 452 8.26 -3.24 8.70
N LEU A 453 8.13 -2.17 7.91
CA LEU A 453 9.26 -1.46 7.31
C LEU A 453 9.90 -0.42 8.23
N ILE A 454 9.14 0.17 9.16
CA ILE A 454 9.58 1.27 10.02
C ILE A 454 9.50 0.83 11.50
N SER A 455 10.63 0.88 12.19
CA SER A 455 10.73 0.67 13.63
C SER A 455 10.04 1.79 14.43
N LYS A 456 9.74 1.52 15.71
CA LYS A 456 9.09 2.48 16.63
C LYS A 456 9.86 3.80 16.80
N ASP A 457 11.17 3.81 16.53
CA ASP A 457 12.05 4.98 16.55
C ASP A 457 12.17 5.69 15.18
N GLY A 458 11.48 5.20 14.15
CA GLY A 458 11.53 5.74 12.79
C GLY A 458 12.68 5.20 11.95
N MET A 459 13.44 4.21 12.43
CA MET A 459 14.49 3.56 11.64
C MET A 459 13.91 2.58 10.62
N LEU A 460 14.51 2.50 9.44
CA LEU A 460 14.11 1.53 8.42
C LEU A 460 14.64 0.14 8.77
N ARG A 461 13.81 -0.87 8.56
CA ARG A 461 14.12 -2.27 8.86
C ARG A 461 14.56 -3.02 7.62
N ASP A 462 15.60 -3.84 7.77
CA ASP A 462 16.13 -4.68 6.70
C ASP A 462 15.91 -6.19 6.93
N THR A 463 15.46 -6.59 8.13
CA THR A 463 15.25 -7.99 8.53
C THR A 463 13.96 -8.20 9.34
N TRP A 464 13.40 -9.39 9.20
CA TRP A 464 12.18 -9.83 9.88
C TRP A 464 12.29 -11.28 10.33
N SER A 465 11.61 -11.59 11.44
CA SER A 465 11.48 -12.96 11.97
C SER A 465 10.21 -13.63 11.46
N GLU A 466 10.17 -14.97 11.48
CA GLU A 466 8.96 -15.74 11.14
C GLU A 466 7.75 -15.35 11.99
N LEU A 467 8.00 -14.98 13.25
CA LEU A 467 6.94 -14.57 14.17
C LEU A 467 6.21 -13.32 13.69
N GLU A 468 6.85 -12.43 12.95
CA GLU A 468 6.21 -11.21 12.40
C GLU A 468 5.22 -11.54 11.28
N PHE A 469 5.23 -12.77 10.78
CA PHE A 469 4.27 -13.35 9.85
C PHE A 469 3.47 -14.48 10.49
N SER A 470 3.38 -14.53 11.83
CA SER A 470 2.61 -15.56 12.53
C SER A 470 1.11 -15.55 12.19
N ALA A 471 0.63 -14.47 11.57
CA ALA A 471 -0.74 -14.27 11.11
C ALA A 471 -0.73 -13.51 9.77
N THR A 472 -1.89 -13.46 9.09
CA THR A 472 -2.06 -12.64 7.87
C THR A 472 -1.91 -11.16 8.17
N LEU A 473 -1.58 -10.34 7.16
CA LEU A 473 -1.41 -8.88 7.35
C LEU A 473 -2.67 -8.21 7.90
N THR A 474 -3.86 -8.68 7.51
CA THR A 474 -5.15 -8.19 8.01
C THR A 474 -5.39 -8.55 9.47
N GLN A 475 -5.02 -9.77 9.89
CA GLN A 475 -5.08 -10.20 11.29
C GLN A 475 -4.12 -9.38 12.15
N LEU A 476 -2.89 -9.16 11.68
CA LEU A 476 -1.91 -8.33 12.38
C LEU A 476 -2.41 -6.88 12.53
N ASP A 477 -3.01 -6.29 11.50
CA ASP A 477 -3.63 -4.96 11.61
C ASP A 477 -4.82 -4.95 12.59
N GLY A 478 -5.65 -6.01 12.58
CA GLY A 478 -6.73 -6.18 13.56
C GLY A 478 -6.21 -6.24 15.00
N ALA A 479 -5.08 -6.89 15.23
CA ALA A 479 -4.40 -6.92 16.52
C ALA A 479 -4.02 -5.51 17.00
N TRP A 480 -3.47 -4.69 16.11
CA TRP A 480 -3.15 -3.29 16.42
C TRP A 480 -4.40 -2.49 16.75
N ASN A 481 -5.43 -2.55 15.91
CA ASN A 481 -6.65 -1.79 16.12
C ASN A 481 -7.36 -2.21 17.41
N LEU A 482 -7.38 -3.50 17.73
CA LEU A 482 -7.96 -4.03 18.96
C LEU A 482 -7.18 -3.56 20.20
N SER A 483 -5.85 -3.48 20.12
CA SER A 483 -5.00 -2.93 21.18
C SER A 483 -5.29 -1.44 21.43
N TYR A 484 -5.33 -0.62 20.37
CA TYR A 484 -5.67 0.81 20.49
C TYR A 484 -7.10 1.04 20.98
N LEU A 485 -8.05 0.23 20.50
CA LEU A 485 -9.44 0.30 20.92
C LEU A 485 -9.58 -0.03 22.40
N GLY A 486 -8.90 -1.08 22.88
CA GLY A 486 -8.90 -1.44 24.30
C GLY A 486 -8.21 -0.42 25.19
N GLY A 487 -7.10 0.17 24.75
CA GLY A 487 -6.44 1.27 25.46
C GLY A 487 -7.37 2.47 25.60
N SER A 488 -7.98 2.89 24.51
CA SER A 488 -8.88 4.05 24.47
C SER A 488 -10.18 3.79 25.24
N ALA A 489 -10.78 2.60 25.11
CA ALA A 489 -12.00 2.23 25.82
C ALA A 489 -11.80 2.18 27.34
N ASP A 490 -10.69 1.60 27.80
CA ASP A 490 -10.37 1.56 29.23
C ASP A 490 -10.08 2.95 29.80
N TYR A 491 -9.35 3.78 29.04
CA TYR A 491 -9.08 5.16 29.44
C TYR A 491 -10.36 6.02 29.52
N LEU A 492 -11.26 5.89 28.55
CA LEU A 492 -12.46 6.73 28.45
C LEU A 492 -13.63 6.22 29.29
N LEU A 493 -13.82 4.91 29.38
CA LEU A 493 -15.02 4.26 29.94
C LEU A 493 -14.71 3.22 31.03
N GLY A 494 -13.42 2.96 31.29
CA GLY A 494 -13.01 2.00 32.30
C GLY A 494 -13.26 2.46 33.75
N PRO A 495 -12.88 1.65 34.74
CA PRO A 495 -13.22 1.89 36.15
C PRO A 495 -12.74 3.25 36.71
N ASN A 496 -11.68 3.81 36.15
CA ASN A 496 -11.11 5.09 36.59
C ASN A 496 -11.68 6.30 35.83
N ALA A 497 -12.47 6.09 34.76
CA ALA A 497 -13.00 7.15 33.94
C ALA A 497 -13.90 8.10 34.74
N SER A 498 -14.81 7.58 35.56
CA SER A 498 -15.73 8.42 36.35
C SER A 498 -14.98 9.36 37.30
N ARG A 499 -13.85 8.92 37.88
CA ARG A 499 -13.00 9.78 38.71
C ARG A 499 -12.23 10.81 37.89
N ARG A 500 -11.73 10.42 36.72
CA ARG A 500 -10.98 11.29 35.80
C ARG A 500 -11.84 12.47 35.32
N TRP A 501 -13.06 12.20 34.89
CA TRP A 501 -13.95 13.21 34.31
C TRP A 501 -14.84 13.93 35.35
N GLN A 502 -14.69 13.66 36.65
CA GLN A 502 -15.39 14.42 37.70
C GLN A 502 -14.94 15.88 37.78
N HIS A 503 -13.67 16.14 37.43
CA HIS A 503 -13.05 17.46 37.54
C HIS A 503 -12.51 17.99 36.21
N GLU A 504 -12.56 17.19 35.15
CA GLU A 504 -12.07 17.53 33.81
C GLU A 504 -13.20 17.36 32.79
N GLN A 505 -13.19 18.18 31.74
CA GLN A 505 -14.14 17.99 30.63
C GLN A 505 -13.77 16.72 29.85
N PRO A 506 -14.76 15.86 29.56
CA PRO A 506 -14.57 14.73 28.65
C PRO A 506 -13.98 15.18 27.32
N PRO A 507 -13.05 14.41 26.74
CA PRO A 507 -12.46 14.76 25.45
C PRO A 507 -13.50 14.76 24.33
N ALA A 508 -13.27 15.61 23.33
CA ALA A 508 -14.08 15.64 22.12
C ALA A 508 -14.12 14.25 21.45
N GLY A 509 -15.29 13.86 20.94
CA GLY A 509 -15.51 12.54 20.33
C GLY A 509 -15.85 11.42 21.30
N MET A 510 -15.66 11.59 22.62
CA MET A 510 -15.95 10.54 23.62
C MET A 510 -17.37 10.00 23.54
N GLY A 511 -18.39 10.86 23.44
CA GLY A 511 -19.79 10.41 23.37
C GLY A 511 -20.12 9.62 22.09
N ALA A 512 -19.54 10.02 20.95
CA ALA A 512 -19.72 9.29 19.69
C ALA A 512 -18.96 7.94 19.71
N PHE A 513 -17.78 7.92 20.33
CA PHE A 513 -17.00 6.70 20.56
C PHE A 513 -17.75 5.71 21.47
N GLU A 514 -18.31 6.20 22.57
CA GLU A 514 -19.16 5.40 23.48
C GLU A 514 -20.38 4.84 22.74
N ALA A 515 -21.06 5.65 21.91
CA ALA A 515 -22.20 5.19 21.13
C ALA A 515 -21.81 4.08 20.13
N LYS A 516 -20.64 4.17 19.49
CA LYS A 516 -20.12 3.10 18.60
C LYS A 516 -19.83 1.82 19.38
N LEU A 517 -19.19 1.91 20.56
CA LEU A 517 -18.95 0.75 21.41
C LEU A 517 -20.25 0.16 21.95
N GLN A 518 -21.24 0.99 22.28
CA GLN A 518 -22.55 0.55 22.73
C GLN A 518 -23.27 -0.24 21.64
N ALA A 519 -23.24 0.23 20.38
CA ALA A 519 -23.80 -0.51 19.25
C ALA A 519 -23.13 -1.90 19.08
N ILE A 520 -21.81 -1.98 19.17
CA ILE A 520 -21.08 -3.26 19.14
C ILE A 520 -21.50 -4.16 20.31
N ALA A 521 -21.62 -3.59 21.51
CA ALA A 521 -22.02 -4.31 22.72
C ALA A 521 -23.45 -4.87 22.62
N ASP A 522 -24.38 -4.10 22.04
CA ASP A 522 -25.77 -4.51 21.83
C ASP A 522 -25.87 -5.62 20.78
N ASP A 523 -25.11 -5.53 19.69
CA ASP A 523 -25.04 -6.60 18.69
C ASP A 523 -24.49 -7.90 19.30
N ILE A 524 -23.42 -7.81 20.10
CA ILE A 524 -22.90 -8.97 20.84
C ILE A 524 -23.97 -9.52 21.79
N ALA A 525 -24.67 -8.65 22.53
CA ALA A 525 -25.72 -9.06 23.45
C ALA A 525 -26.80 -9.88 22.73
N ASN A 526 -27.27 -9.39 21.59
CA ASN A 526 -28.26 -10.06 20.76
C ASN A 526 -27.77 -11.45 20.30
N LYS A 527 -26.49 -11.57 19.88
CA LYS A 527 -25.90 -12.85 19.47
C LYS A 527 -25.75 -13.84 20.63
N LEU A 528 -25.31 -13.37 21.79
CA LEU A 528 -25.17 -14.20 22.99
C LEU A 528 -26.53 -14.73 23.48
N LEU A 529 -27.56 -13.89 23.45
CA LEU A 529 -28.93 -14.30 23.78
C LEU A 529 -29.50 -15.29 22.76
N ALA A 530 -29.27 -15.06 21.46
CA ALA A 530 -29.70 -15.99 20.42
C ALA A 530 -29.04 -17.38 20.55
N ALA A 531 -27.74 -17.43 20.87
CA ALA A 531 -27.02 -18.69 21.08
C ALA A 531 -27.60 -19.52 22.24
N LEU A 532 -28.03 -18.87 23.33
CA LEU A 532 -28.69 -19.57 24.43
C LEU A 532 -30.02 -20.20 24.05
N VAL A 533 -30.82 -19.55 23.19
CA VAL A 533 -32.11 -20.09 22.75
C VAL A 533 -31.91 -21.37 21.92
N VAL A 534 -30.81 -21.46 21.17
CA VAL A 534 -30.45 -22.66 20.41
C VAL A 534 -30.00 -23.80 21.35
N ASP A 535 -29.24 -23.49 22.41
CA ASP A 535 -28.78 -24.48 23.39
C ASP A 535 -29.88 -24.94 24.38
N GLN A 536 -30.94 -24.14 24.59
CA GLN A 536 -32.02 -24.41 25.55
C GLN A 536 -33.24 -25.16 24.97
N GLN A 537 -33.05 -26.04 23.98
CA GLN A 537 -34.09 -27.02 23.61
C GLN A 537 -34.35 -28.10 24.70
N GLN A 538 -33.84 -27.95 25.92
CA GLN A 538 -34.27 -28.70 27.10
C GLN A 538 -35.01 -27.79 28.10
N PRO A 539 -36.21 -28.21 28.56
CA PRO A 539 -37.02 -27.44 29.49
C PRO A 539 -36.48 -27.68 30.90
N ASP A 540 -35.96 -26.63 31.54
CA ASP A 540 -36.06 -26.38 32.99
C ASP A 540 -34.94 -25.45 33.48
N SER A 541 -35.09 -24.15 33.24
CA SER A 541 -34.80 -23.09 34.22
C SER A 541 -34.96 -21.71 33.55
N GLY A 542 -36.13 -21.10 33.72
CA GLY A 542 -36.48 -19.77 33.20
C GLY A 542 -35.79 -18.60 33.92
N VAL A 543 -34.52 -18.74 34.32
CA VAL A 543 -33.75 -17.63 34.89
C VAL A 543 -33.01 -16.92 33.78
N ALA A 544 -33.46 -15.71 33.44
CA ALA A 544 -32.75 -14.84 32.50
C ALA A 544 -31.33 -14.57 33.02
N LEU A 545 -30.33 -15.01 32.26
CA LEU A 545 -28.93 -14.78 32.60
C LEU A 545 -28.60 -13.30 32.42
N GLY A 546 -27.90 -12.72 33.39
CA GLY A 546 -27.43 -11.34 33.29
C GLY A 546 -26.30 -11.22 32.27
N PRO A 547 -25.95 -9.99 31.84
CA PRO A 547 -24.85 -9.74 30.91
C PRO A 547 -23.55 -10.44 31.32
N ARG A 548 -23.25 -10.46 32.61
CA ARG A 548 -22.02 -11.08 33.11
C ARG A 548 -21.99 -12.60 32.88
N GLU A 549 -23.06 -13.30 33.24
CA GLU A 549 -23.15 -14.75 33.09
C GLU A 549 -23.10 -15.16 31.61
N LEU A 550 -23.65 -14.35 30.71
CA LEU A 550 -23.59 -14.58 29.26
C LEU A 550 -22.16 -14.59 28.73
N TRP A 551 -21.35 -13.61 29.14
CA TRP A 551 -19.96 -13.49 28.73
C TRP A 551 -19.08 -14.54 29.41
N GLU A 552 -19.31 -14.85 30.69
CA GLU A 552 -18.54 -15.87 31.42
C GLU A 552 -18.72 -17.27 30.82
N ARG A 553 -19.84 -17.56 30.16
CA ARG A 553 -20.03 -18.83 29.44
C ARG A 553 -19.23 -18.94 28.16
N GLN A 554 -18.68 -17.83 27.65
CA GLN A 554 -17.98 -17.82 26.38
C GLN A 554 -16.54 -18.32 26.54
N PRO A 555 -16.11 -19.35 25.77
CA PRO A 555 -14.74 -19.88 25.85
C PRO A 555 -13.67 -18.82 25.56
N TRP A 556 -13.92 -17.94 24.59
CA TRP A 556 -13.00 -16.87 24.21
C TRP A 556 -12.83 -15.81 25.31
N PHE A 557 -13.89 -15.50 26.06
CA PHE A 557 -13.81 -14.56 27.18
C PHE A 557 -12.99 -15.19 28.32
N GLN A 558 -13.26 -16.46 28.64
CA GLN A 558 -12.51 -17.20 29.66
C GLN A 558 -11.04 -17.35 29.29
N ALA A 559 -10.72 -17.63 28.02
CA ALA A 559 -9.34 -17.76 27.57
C ALA A 559 -8.54 -16.47 27.81
N VAL A 560 -9.13 -15.32 27.48
CA VAL A 560 -8.50 -14.01 27.66
C VAL A 560 -8.40 -13.62 29.13
N LEU A 561 -9.47 -13.83 29.90
CA LEU A 561 -9.50 -13.55 31.34
C LEU A 561 -8.49 -14.37 32.13
N ASN A 562 -8.31 -15.65 31.78
CA ASN A 562 -7.35 -16.56 32.43
C ASN A 562 -5.93 -16.46 31.83
N SER A 563 -5.69 -15.52 30.91
CA SER A 563 -4.35 -15.29 30.40
C SER A 563 -3.41 -14.82 31.51
N LYS A 564 -2.16 -15.28 31.48
CA LYS A 564 -1.11 -14.91 32.46
C LYS A 564 -0.88 -13.40 32.55
N TRP A 565 -1.23 -12.64 31.51
CA TRP A 565 -1.11 -11.18 31.43
C TRP A 565 -2.23 -10.44 32.15
N ASN A 566 -3.28 -11.15 32.58
CA ASN A 566 -4.48 -10.58 33.18
C ASN A 566 -4.68 -11.01 34.65
N ASN A 567 -3.66 -11.55 35.32
CA ASN A 567 -3.77 -12.04 36.71
C ASN A 567 -4.31 -10.96 37.67
N ARG A 568 -3.82 -9.72 37.56
CA ARG A 568 -4.30 -8.59 38.38
C ARG A 568 -5.78 -8.27 38.11
N ASP A 569 -6.16 -8.22 36.84
CA ASP A 569 -7.54 -7.96 36.41
C ASP A 569 -8.49 -9.10 36.81
N LEU A 570 -8.03 -10.35 36.76
CA LEU A 570 -8.76 -11.53 37.21
C LEU A 570 -9.03 -11.46 38.72
N GLU A 571 -8.01 -11.15 39.53
CA GLU A 571 -8.19 -10.99 40.97
C GLU A 571 -9.16 -9.85 41.31
N ALA A 572 -9.00 -8.69 40.66
CA ALA A 572 -9.89 -7.55 40.84
C ALA A 572 -11.33 -7.89 40.41
N TYR A 573 -11.49 -8.64 39.32
CA TYR A 573 -12.78 -9.12 38.83
C TYR A 573 -13.46 -10.07 39.82
N MET A 574 -12.71 -11.00 40.41
CA MET A 574 -13.23 -11.94 41.39
C MET A 574 -13.64 -11.23 42.69
N ARG A 575 -12.91 -10.18 43.10
CA ARG A 575 -13.21 -9.37 44.28
C ARG A 575 -14.42 -8.45 44.10
N ASN A 576 -14.61 -7.87 42.91
CA ASN A 576 -15.69 -6.91 42.65
C ASN A 576 -16.65 -7.36 41.53
N ARG A 577 -17.32 -8.48 41.78
CA ARG A 577 -18.30 -9.11 40.88
C ARG A 577 -19.53 -8.26 40.53
N ARG A 578 -19.80 -7.18 41.26
CA ARG A 578 -21.03 -6.37 41.15
C ARG A 578 -20.92 -5.14 40.23
N ALA A 579 -19.72 -4.75 39.80
CA ALA A 579 -19.47 -3.49 39.10
C ALA A 579 -19.82 -3.49 37.60
N ARG A 580 -20.04 -4.65 36.96
CA ARG A 580 -20.19 -4.79 35.50
C ARG A 580 -21.56 -5.33 35.12
N ARG A 581 -22.56 -4.44 35.11
CA ARG A 581 -23.98 -4.79 34.94
C ARG A 581 -24.52 -4.61 33.52
N THR A 582 -23.72 -4.08 32.59
CA THR A 582 -24.13 -3.81 31.20
C THR A 582 -23.23 -4.54 30.21
N HIS A 583 -23.74 -4.81 29.01
CA HIS A 583 -22.92 -5.38 27.93
C HIS A 583 -21.78 -4.45 27.51
N LEU A 584 -21.97 -3.13 27.56
CA LEU A 584 -20.90 -2.15 27.32
C LEU A 584 -19.77 -2.28 28.36
N ALA A 585 -20.10 -2.38 29.64
CA ALA A 585 -19.07 -2.56 30.68
C ALA A 585 -18.32 -3.90 30.52
N MET A 586 -19.01 -4.95 30.07
CA MET A 586 -18.37 -6.24 29.76
C MET A 586 -17.48 -6.15 28.51
N LEU A 587 -17.92 -5.44 27.46
CA LEU A 587 -17.12 -5.20 26.26
C LEU A 587 -15.86 -4.38 26.59
N VAL A 588 -15.98 -3.26 27.29
CA VAL A 588 -14.84 -2.43 27.71
C VAL A 588 -13.85 -3.26 28.53
N PHE A 589 -14.35 -4.10 29.44
CA PHE A 589 -13.48 -4.99 30.21
C PHE A 589 -12.79 -6.04 29.32
N TYR A 590 -13.51 -6.68 28.41
CA TYR A 590 -12.90 -7.61 27.47
C TYR A 590 -11.83 -6.94 26.60
N LEU A 591 -12.09 -5.73 26.09
CA LEU A 591 -11.13 -4.97 25.29
C LEU A 591 -9.87 -4.62 26.09
N ARG A 592 -10.00 -4.24 27.37
CA ARG A 592 -8.88 -4.04 28.30
C ARG A 592 -8.04 -5.31 28.45
N LEU A 593 -8.68 -6.46 28.70
CA LEU A 593 -7.99 -7.74 28.82
C LEU A 593 -7.27 -8.14 27.53
N SER A 594 -7.91 -7.92 26.38
CA SER A 594 -7.34 -8.18 25.06
C SER A 594 -6.14 -7.30 24.78
N ARG A 595 -6.22 -5.98 25.08
CA ARG A 595 -5.10 -5.05 25.02
C ARG A 595 -3.91 -5.55 25.83
N ASN A 596 -4.11 -6.01 27.06
CA ASN A 596 -3.03 -6.54 27.89
C ASN A 596 -2.33 -7.73 27.22
N VAL A 597 -3.08 -8.69 26.66
CA VAL A 597 -2.48 -9.83 25.92
C VAL A 597 -1.75 -9.36 24.66
N LEU A 598 -2.32 -8.40 23.93
CA LEU A 598 -1.76 -7.89 22.68
C LEU A 598 -0.52 -7.03 22.89
N ALA A 599 -0.42 -6.30 24.00
CA ALA A 599 0.75 -5.51 24.35
C ALA A 599 2.03 -6.36 24.40
N HIS A 600 1.94 -7.64 24.77
CA HIS A 600 3.08 -8.56 24.83
C HIS A 600 3.28 -9.40 23.54
N THR A 601 2.40 -9.28 22.55
CA THR A 601 2.45 -10.09 21.31
C THR A 601 2.55 -9.27 20.02
N THR A 602 2.26 -7.97 20.07
CA THR A 602 2.47 -7.05 18.94
C THR A 602 3.96 -6.79 18.69
N GLN A 603 4.29 -6.48 17.44
CA GLN A 603 5.65 -6.52 16.88
C GLN A 603 6.73 -5.76 17.66
N TRP A 604 6.41 -4.61 18.25
CA TRP A 604 7.40 -3.75 18.92
C TRP A 604 7.64 -4.09 20.38
N ASP A 605 6.67 -4.72 21.03
CA ASP A 605 6.67 -4.98 22.46
C ASP A 605 6.59 -6.51 22.74
N ARG A 606 6.93 -7.33 21.72
CA ARG A 606 6.92 -8.80 21.78
C ARG A 606 7.97 -9.32 22.76
N GLU A 607 7.51 -9.74 23.93
CA GLU A 607 8.34 -10.44 24.91
C GLU A 607 8.40 -11.95 24.59
N ASN A 608 9.59 -12.55 24.69
CA ASN A 608 9.80 -14.01 24.69
C ASN A 608 9.32 -14.79 23.45
N GLY A 609 9.30 -14.17 22.26
CA GLY A 609 9.05 -14.89 21.00
C GLY A 609 7.62 -15.42 20.84
N ALA A 610 6.64 -14.82 21.51
CA ALA A 610 5.23 -15.24 21.42
C ALA A 610 4.58 -14.82 20.08
N ALA A 611 3.95 -15.78 19.40
CA ALA A 611 3.11 -15.50 18.23
C ALA A 611 1.87 -14.68 18.62
N VAL A 612 1.32 -13.92 17.67
CA VAL A 612 0.05 -13.22 17.86
C VAL A 612 -1.08 -14.25 17.99
N ASP A 613 -1.96 -14.07 18.99
CA ASP A 613 -3.12 -14.92 19.20
C ASP A 613 -4.22 -14.59 18.19
N VAL A 614 -4.33 -15.40 17.14
CA VAL A 614 -5.37 -15.25 16.09
C VAL A 614 -6.76 -15.50 16.65
N GLY A 615 -6.90 -16.41 17.62
CA GLY A 615 -8.20 -16.70 18.25
C GLY A 615 -8.75 -15.50 19.01
N LEU A 616 -7.87 -14.71 19.64
CA LEU A 616 -8.23 -13.44 20.27
C LEU A 616 -8.77 -12.41 19.25
N ILE A 617 -8.11 -12.30 18.10
CA ILE A 617 -8.47 -11.33 17.05
C ILE A 617 -9.79 -11.70 16.36
N GLU A 618 -10.03 -12.99 16.16
CA GLU A 618 -11.20 -13.50 15.45
C GLU A 618 -12.41 -13.76 16.36
N ALA A 619 -12.26 -13.69 17.68
CA ALA A 619 -13.34 -13.98 18.64
C ALA A 619 -14.57 -13.09 18.45
N LEU A 620 -14.41 -11.76 18.49
CA LEU A 620 -15.54 -10.83 18.34
C LEU A 620 -16.15 -10.86 16.93
N PRO A 621 -15.38 -10.80 15.83
CA PRO A 621 -15.93 -11.00 14.48
C PRO A 621 -16.72 -12.31 14.37
N GLY A 622 -16.19 -13.41 14.93
CA GLY A 622 -16.82 -14.72 14.93
C GLY A 622 -18.17 -14.74 15.65
N VAL A 623 -18.28 -14.12 16.83
CA VAL A 623 -19.55 -13.98 17.56
C VAL A 623 -20.57 -13.17 16.75
N LEU A 624 -20.12 -12.11 16.08
CA LEU A 624 -20.99 -11.25 15.27
C LEU A 624 -21.39 -11.89 13.94
N GLY A 625 -20.70 -12.97 13.51
CA GLY A 625 -20.85 -13.54 12.17
C GLY A 625 -20.37 -12.58 11.08
N GLN A 626 -19.42 -11.69 11.41
CA GLN A 626 -18.86 -10.70 10.50
C GLN A 626 -17.50 -11.19 10.00
N SER A 627 -17.12 -10.74 8.80
CA SER A 627 -15.74 -10.91 8.35
C SER A 627 -14.81 -10.06 9.21
N LEU A 628 -13.57 -10.52 9.39
CA LEU A 628 -12.55 -9.75 10.10
C LEU A 628 -12.34 -8.36 9.47
N PHE A 629 -12.46 -8.26 8.14
CA PHE A 629 -12.39 -6.98 7.43
C PHE A 629 -13.49 -6.02 7.89
N ALA A 630 -14.77 -6.46 7.89
CA ALA A 630 -15.89 -5.61 8.30
C ALA A 630 -15.79 -5.18 9.77
N PHE A 631 -15.35 -6.10 10.65
CA PHE A 631 -15.14 -5.76 12.05
C PHE A 631 -13.97 -4.78 12.24
N ASN A 632 -12.87 -4.95 11.51
CA ASN A 632 -11.75 -4.00 11.52
C ASN A 632 -12.20 -2.60 11.08
N GLU A 633 -13.02 -2.49 10.02
CA GLU A 633 -13.57 -1.21 9.59
C GLU A 633 -14.40 -0.55 10.70
N ALA A 634 -15.24 -1.31 11.41
CA ALA A 634 -15.99 -0.79 12.56
C ALA A 634 -15.08 -0.30 13.70
N MET A 635 -13.97 -1.00 13.98
CA MET A 635 -12.97 -0.54 14.95
C MET A 635 -12.27 0.75 14.50
N VAL A 636 -11.91 0.84 13.21
CA VAL A 636 -11.30 2.04 12.62
C VAL A 636 -12.27 3.22 12.69
N GLU A 637 -13.55 3.01 12.38
CA GLU A 637 -14.59 4.02 12.52
C GLU A 637 -14.76 4.53 13.94
N ALA A 638 -14.61 3.66 14.95
CA ALA A 638 -14.61 4.11 16.34
C ALA A 638 -13.34 4.91 16.66
N LEU A 639 -12.18 4.40 16.27
CA LEU A 639 -10.88 5.02 16.58
C LEU A 639 -10.69 6.41 15.95
N ARG A 640 -11.20 6.64 14.73
CA ARG A 640 -11.05 7.94 14.03
C ARG A 640 -11.86 9.08 14.66
N LEU A 641 -12.79 8.78 15.58
CA LEU A 641 -13.52 9.77 16.37
C LEU A 641 -12.65 10.44 17.44
N LEU A 642 -11.51 9.83 17.78
CA LEU A 642 -10.65 10.25 18.89
C LEU A 642 -9.59 11.27 18.42
N SER A 643 -9.29 12.23 19.30
CA SER A 643 -8.17 13.13 19.09
C SER A 643 -6.83 12.41 19.32
N ARG A 644 -5.77 12.91 18.68
CA ARG A 644 -4.39 12.42 18.92
C ARG A 644 -4.03 12.46 20.40
N SER A 645 -4.39 13.55 21.10
CA SER A 645 -4.08 13.74 22.52
C SER A 645 -4.78 12.72 23.42
N THR A 646 -6.02 12.32 23.10
CA THR A 646 -6.74 11.28 23.85
C THR A 646 -6.05 9.92 23.72
N VAL A 647 -5.63 9.56 22.51
CA VAL A 647 -4.95 8.28 22.26
C VAL A 647 -3.57 8.26 22.93
N GLU A 648 -2.82 9.35 22.86
CA GLU A 648 -1.52 9.50 23.53
C GLU A 648 -1.67 9.45 25.06
N ALA A 649 -2.71 10.08 25.62
CA ALA A 649 -3.01 10.02 27.05
C ALA A 649 -3.41 8.60 27.50
N ALA A 650 -4.22 7.89 26.71
CA ALA A 650 -4.57 6.50 26.97
C ALA A 650 -3.34 5.58 26.94
N ALA A 651 -2.42 5.80 25.99
CA ALA A 651 -1.15 5.09 25.94
C ALA A 651 -0.25 5.40 27.15
N ALA A 652 -0.23 6.65 27.62
CA ALA A 652 0.51 7.05 28.83
C ALA A 652 -0.04 6.39 30.10
N ASP A 653 -1.37 6.36 30.23
CA ASP A 653 -2.08 5.74 31.37
C ASP A 653 -1.78 4.23 31.44
N PHE A 654 -1.85 3.54 30.29
CA PHE A 654 -1.49 2.13 30.20
C PHE A 654 -0.02 1.88 30.50
N ALA A 655 0.87 2.74 30.01
CA ALA A 655 2.28 2.67 30.32
C ALA A 655 2.50 2.76 31.85
N ALA A 656 1.90 3.74 32.53
CA ALA A 656 1.99 3.89 33.98
C ALA A 656 1.46 2.66 34.75
N GLU A 657 0.42 2.00 34.25
CA GLU A 657 -0.11 0.74 34.81
C GLU A 657 0.92 -0.40 34.73
N LEU A 658 1.63 -0.52 33.60
CA LEU A 658 2.66 -1.55 33.40
C LEU A 658 3.91 -1.34 34.26
N SER A 659 4.32 -0.09 34.50
CA SER A 659 5.52 0.22 35.31
C SER A 659 5.30 0.03 36.82
N GLY A 660 4.09 -0.33 37.24
CA GLY A 660 3.74 -0.44 38.67
C GLY A 660 3.73 0.92 39.38
N GLY A 661 3.52 2.00 38.62
CA GLY A 661 3.51 3.37 39.14
C GLY A 661 2.48 3.52 40.27
N VAL A 662 2.99 3.79 41.47
CA VAL A 662 2.24 4.17 42.67
C VAL A 662 1.34 5.37 42.34
N GLY A 663 0.04 5.13 42.26
CA GLY A 663 -0.95 6.17 41.96
C GLY A 663 -2.35 5.76 42.40
N GLY A 664 -2.60 5.86 43.70
CA GLY A 664 -3.94 5.77 44.30
C GLY A 664 -4.23 4.44 44.98
N SER A 665 -4.11 4.46 46.31
CA SER A 665 -4.65 3.45 47.23
C SER A 665 -6.03 2.96 46.77
N TRP A 666 -6.19 1.64 46.64
CA TRP A 666 -7.48 0.98 46.49
C TRP A 666 -8.16 0.72 47.84
N GLU A 667 -7.59 1.24 48.92
CA GLU A 667 -8.13 1.19 50.28
C GLU A 667 -8.40 2.62 50.72
N ASP A 668 -9.67 3.02 50.71
CA ASP A 668 -10.45 3.36 51.91
C ASP A 668 -11.63 4.27 51.53
N SER A 669 -12.85 3.73 51.55
CA SER A 669 -14.10 4.52 51.47
C SER A 669 -15.23 3.69 52.07
N LEU A 670 -15.10 3.49 53.38
CA LEU A 670 -16.13 3.22 54.38
C LEU A 670 -15.65 4.03 55.60
N GLU A 671 -16.38 4.80 56.39
CA GLU A 671 -17.75 5.28 56.55
C GLU A 671 -17.63 6.45 57.58
N ASP A 672 -18.63 7.33 57.61
CA ASP A 672 -19.19 8.02 58.79
C ASP A 672 -18.36 8.86 59.80
N ASP A 673 -18.93 10.05 60.03
CA ASP A 673 -19.01 10.86 61.25
C ASP A 673 -18.32 10.34 62.54
N SER A 674 -17.37 11.11 63.08
CA SER A 674 -17.43 11.63 64.46
C SER A 674 -16.23 12.51 64.85
N SER A 675 -16.52 13.41 65.78
CA SER A 675 -15.76 14.58 66.25
C SER A 675 -14.61 14.28 67.25
N SER A 676 -13.88 15.35 67.59
CA SER A 676 -12.76 15.52 68.56
C SER A 676 -11.35 15.19 68.02
N GLY A 677 -10.29 15.99 68.20
CA GLY A 677 -10.05 17.23 68.94
C GLY A 677 -8.59 17.21 69.44
N GLY A 678 -7.79 18.24 69.10
CA GLY A 678 -6.53 18.59 69.79
C GLY A 678 -5.19 18.16 69.13
N ASP A 679 -4.64 19.01 68.25
CA ASP A 679 -3.44 19.86 68.41
C ASP A 679 -2.20 19.42 69.27
N PRO A 680 -0.99 20.00 69.07
CA PRO A 680 0.11 19.38 68.30
C PRO A 680 1.48 19.39 69.03
N SER A 681 2.50 18.68 68.52
CA SER A 681 3.91 18.98 68.86
C SER A 681 4.97 18.37 67.90
N SER A 682 5.76 19.30 67.38
CA SER A 682 7.15 19.29 66.85
C SER A 682 8.12 18.15 67.22
N GLY A 683 9.10 17.89 66.33
CA GLY A 683 10.42 17.38 66.75
C GLY A 683 11.35 16.77 65.67
N THR A 684 12.06 17.64 64.96
CA THR A 684 13.41 17.53 64.34
C THR A 684 14.36 16.33 64.57
N GLY A 685 15.12 16.01 63.51
CA GLY A 685 16.50 15.46 63.53
C GLY A 685 16.63 14.06 62.89
N GLY A 686 17.60 13.70 62.04
CA GLY A 686 18.81 14.33 61.54
C GLY A 686 19.72 13.24 60.94
N SER A 687 20.23 13.49 59.72
CA SER A 687 21.50 13.06 59.10
C SER A 687 22.09 11.63 59.14
N SER A 688 22.47 11.21 57.93
CA SER A 688 23.75 10.62 57.48
C SER A 688 24.05 9.11 57.66
N GLY A 689 24.45 8.49 56.55
CA GLY A 689 25.03 7.14 56.52
C GLY A 689 25.22 6.61 55.09
N SER A 690 26.29 7.05 54.43
CA SER A 690 26.79 6.54 53.14
C SER A 690 27.19 5.06 53.21
N GLY A 691 26.78 4.28 52.20
CA GLY A 691 27.27 2.91 51.96
C GLY A 691 27.20 2.57 50.48
N LEU A 692 28.34 2.63 49.81
CA LEU A 692 28.55 2.16 48.44
C LEU A 692 28.46 0.63 48.38
N SER A 693 27.58 0.09 47.53
CA SER A 693 27.82 -1.20 46.89
C SER A 693 27.22 -1.23 45.49
N SER A 694 28.12 -1.30 44.52
CA SER A 694 27.93 -1.54 43.10
C SER A 694 27.02 -2.73 42.78
N GLY A 695 26.13 -2.55 41.80
CA GLY A 695 25.53 -3.66 41.06
C GLY A 695 24.13 -3.34 40.52
N ALA A 696 23.98 -3.39 39.19
CA ALA A 696 22.73 -3.35 38.43
C ALA A 696 22.02 -1.99 38.28
N ALA A 697 22.47 -1.21 37.29
CA ALA A 697 21.67 -0.16 36.66
C ALA A 697 21.70 -0.36 35.13
N ALA A 698 20.88 -1.29 34.64
CA ALA A 698 20.63 -1.51 33.22
C ALA A 698 19.26 -2.19 33.03
N ALA A 699 18.19 -1.55 33.50
CA ALA A 699 16.79 -1.94 33.22
C ALA A 699 15.84 -0.84 33.72
N ALA A 700 15.89 0.36 33.13
CA ALA A 700 14.98 1.46 33.49
C ALA A 700 14.80 2.47 32.34
N ALA A 701 14.61 1.98 31.11
CA ALA A 701 14.29 2.81 29.94
C ALA A 701 13.15 2.21 29.10
N ALA A 702 12.26 1.48 29.74
CA ALA A 702 11.03 1.01 29.16
C ALA A 702 9.89 1.76 29.85
N ILE A 703 8.88 2.18 29.08
CA ILE A 703 7.54 2.65 29.51
C ILE A 703 7.35 4.18 29.52
N GLY A 704 6.68 4.72 28.48
CA GLY A 704 6.07 6.07 28.45
C GLY A 704 6.13 6.79 27.06
N PRO A 705 5.07 7.51 26.62
CA PRO A 705 5.01 8.17 25.32
C PRO A 705 5.84 9.46 25.24
N ARG A 706 6.13 9.84 23.99
CA ARG A 706 7.06 10.89 23.56
C ARG A 706 6.72 12.26 24.17
N LEU A 707 7.69 12.88 24.85
CA LEU A 707 7.71 14.33 25.06
C LEU A 707 7.88 15.03 23.70
N PRO A 708 7.24 16.19 23.46
CA PRO A 708 7.42 16.95 22.24
C PRO A 708 8.79 17.65 22.25
N CYS A 709 9.66 17.32 21.29
CA CYS A 709 10.79 18.17 20.96
C CYS A 709 10.29 19.33 20.08
N ARG A 710 10.55 20.56 20.53
CA ARG A 710 10.42 21.78 19.73
C ARG A 710 11.33 21.77 18.51
#